data_AF-A0AA35KSL7-F1
#
_entry.id   AF-A0AA35KSL7-F1
#
_cell.length_a   1.000
_cell.length_b   1.000
_cell.length_c   1.000
_cell.angle_alpha   90.00
_cell.angle_beta   90.00
_cell.angle_gamma   90.00
#
_symmetry.space_group_name_H-M   'P 1'
#
loop_
_entity.id
_entity.type
_entity.pdbx_description
1 polymer ?
#
loop_
_entity_poly.entity_id
_entity_poly.type
_entity_poly.pdbx_seq_one_letter_code
_entity_poly.pdbx_strand_id
1 'polypeptide(L)'
;MELLAEASLRGSALLPGGFWAAVGVWLEKPQVANKRLCGARQDGAWRAARPGAGGEGSPGRRALEAACEAFCRCCREDFEALGLAGPAEEELEVVLRTLVPKACPPAPAREMVVKDIFNGTVTFLPLVQTHDGKYKIKKSNIYQVRLLRTQDNEWSISMFSSPPENYISDGILCPKTSWLGSELLPKLAKWSTETTKREFKNTLSLISVARYSKIYQDLKEKYKDIVKVWPEVTDPEKFVYEDVAIASYLLILWEDERAERGLSKKQSFVDLGCGNGLLVHILNNEGHPGKGIDVRRRKIWDMYGPQTHLEENTVSPDSLYPDVDWLIGNHSDELTPWIPVIAARSSYSCRYFLLPCCFFDFYGKYNRRQSKKTQYREYLDFVMEVGFVCGFRVEEDCLRIPSTKRVCLIGTSRTYLATQGAVLDEQRAQYISRRQSNFMVAPDHQTDGFHQDDSLPAASDVTICAAADTKVSQKTDVGKVLISGFLPRGKEQVRNCTTLPQDLVDKVVLKVAKLLLKETKGSTLEMSNAWNRGESLPLSEIAEHLDKDTLKRLKNEYGGLQTLLRNNHQVFEVLNGKVHIRDWREWKPPRKNKPGKQLKQRLPSKAIKTRLCWFHIHHPQGCPLSSELCCYAHGSEELKPSLKTVTNDKGFGS
;
A
#
# COMPACT_ATOMS: atom_id res chain seq x y z
N MET A 1 -3.80 34.27 -24.03
CA MET A 1 -3.17 33.13 -23.32
C MET A 1 -1.73 32.99 -23.80
N GLU A 2 -0.79 32.64 -22.93
CA GLU A 2 0.63 32.47 -23.26
C GLU A 2 0.99 30.98 -23.30
N LEU A 3 1.80 30.57 -24.29
CA LEU A 3 2.30 29.20 -24.42
C LEU A 3 3.38 28.93 -23.37
N LEU A 4 3.18 27.90 -22.55
CA LEU A 4 4.12 27.51 -21.49
C LEU A 4 5.08 26.41 -21.94
N ALA A 5 4.56 25.40 -22.64
CA ALA A 5 5.33 24.25 -23.11
C ALA A 5 4.54 23.47 -24.17
N GLU A 6 5.25 22.71 -25.00
CA GLU A 6 4.68 21.84 -26.02
C GLU A 6 5.40 20.48 -26.03
N ALA A 7 4.64 19.41 -26.28
CA ALA A 7 5.14 18.05 -26.38
C ALA A 7 4.58 17.36 -27.63
N SER A 8 5.46 16.88 -28.51
CA SER A 8 5.08 16.12 -29.69
C SER A 8 4.83 14.64 -29.36
N LEU A 9 3.83 14.05 -30.01
CA LEU A 9 3.37 12.67 -29.88
C LEU A 9 3.37 12.02 -31.25
N ARG A 10 4.10 10.91 -31.41
CA ARG A 10 4.16 10.17 -32.67
C ARG A 10 3.14 9.04 -32.71
N GLY A 11 2.35 8.98 -33.78
CA GLY A 11 1.75 7.74 -34.30
C GLY A 11 0.92 6.91 -33.32
N SER A 12 0.29 7.51 -32.30
CA SER A 12 -0.53 6.76 -31.35
C SER A 12 -1.93 6.52 -31.91
N ALA A 13 -2.28 5.27 -32.21
CA ALA A 13 -3.63 4.85 -32.61
C ALA A 13 -4.72 5.16 -31.57
N LEU A 14 -4.32 5.56 -30.35
CA LEU A 14 -5.24 5.93 -29.27
C LEU A 14 -5.72 7.39 -29.39
N LEU A 15 -5.03 8.26 -30.12
CA LEU A 15 -5.41 9.67 -30.25
C LEU A 15 -6.55 9.86 -31.27
N PRO A 16 -7.49 10.80 -31.04
CA PRO A 16 -7.53 11.76 -29.93
C PRO A 16 -8.14 11.21 -28.62
N GLY A 17 -8.68 9.98 -28.61
CA GLY A 17 -9.35 9.41 -27.44
C GLY A 17 -8.44 9.31 -26.19
N GLY A 18 -7.18 8.96 -26.38
CA GLY A 18 -6.17 8.87 -25.33
C GLY A 18 -5.92 10.21 -24.65
N PHE A 19 -5.96 11.32 -25.39
CA PHE A 19 -5.84 12.67 -24.82
C PHE A 19 -6.99 12.96 -23.84
N TRP A 20 -8.22 12.67 -24.23
CA TRP A 20 -9.37 12.87 -23.33
C TRP A 20 -9.34 11.92 -22.13
N ALA A 21 -8.82 10.70 -22.29
CA ALA A 21 -8.55 9.80 -21.16
C ALA A 21 -7.49 10.37 -20.20
N ALA A 22 -6.42 10.98 -20.72
CA ALA A 22 -5.39 11.64 -19.92
C ALA A 22 -5.92 12.88 -19.18
N VAL A 23 -6.74 13.70 -19.85
CA VAL A 23 -7.47 14.81 -19.24
C VAL A 23 -8.38 14.30 -18.13
N GLY A 24 -9.09 13.18 -18.35
CA GLY A 24 -9.88 12.48 -17.34
C GLY A 24 -9.07 12.12 -16.09
N VAL A 25 -7.84 11.61 -16.24
CA VAL A 25 -6.95 11.33 -15.10
C VAL A 25 -6.62 12.61 -14.34
N TRP A 26 -6.30 13.71 -15.03
CA TRP A 26 -6.03 14.99 -14.36
C TRP A 26 -7.28 15.55 -13.66
N LEU A 27 -8.47 15.37 -14.25
CA LEU A 27 -9.75 15.82 -13.70
C LEU A 27 -10.15 15.06 -12.44
N GLU A 28 -10.14 13.74 -12.50
CA GLU A 28 -10.61 12.84 -11.44
C GLU A 28 -9.56 12.60 -10.37
N LYS A 29 -8.27 12.54 -10.76
CA LYS A 29 -7.18 12.09 -9.91
C LYS A 29 -5.97 13.03 -9.94
N PRO A 30 -6.15 14.34 -9.70
CA PRO A 30 -5.05 15.30 -9.79
C PRO A 30 -3.90 14.99 -8.83
N GLN A 31 -4.15 14.28 -7.72
CA GLN A 31 -3.14 13.80 -6.77
C GLN A 31 -2.12 12.82 -7.36
N VAL A 32 -2.41 12.23 -8.52
CA VAL A 32 -1.44 11.38 -9.23
C VAL A 32 -0.31 12.23 -9.78
N ALA A 33 -0.61 13.42 -10.32
CA ALA A 33 0.39 14.39 -10.77
C ALA A 33 0.86 15.33 -9.64
N ASN A 34 -0.06 15.99 -8.94
CA ASN A 34 0.20 16.97 -7.89
C ASN A 34 0.03 16.34 -6.49
N LYS A 35 1.12 15.84 -5.90
CA LYS A 35 1.10 15.13 -4.60
C LYS A 35 0.66 15.98 -3.40
N ARG A 36 0.48 17.30 -3.57
CA ARG A 36 -0.03 18.23 -2.55
C ARG A 36 -1.56 18.22 -2.45
N LEU A 37 -2.25 17.58 -3.40
CA LEU A 37 -3.69 17.38 -3.35
C LEU A 37 -4.04 16.01 -2.75
N CYS A 38 -5.17 15.97 -2.05
CA CYS A 38 -5.85 14.74 -1.64
C CYS A 38 -6.67 14.14 -2.78
N GLY A 39 -7.22 14.97 -3.65
CA GLY A 39 -7.99 14.53 -4.81
C GLY A 39 -8.91 15.62 -5.33
N ALA A 40 -9.88 15.21 -6.14
CA ALA A 40 -10.94 16.06 -6.64
C ALA A 40 -12.31 15.39 -6.47
N ARG A 41 -13.34 16.20 -6.30
CA ARG A 41 -14.75 15.78 -6.40
C ARG A 41 -15.37 16.47 -7.62
N GLN A 42 -16.05 15.72 -8.46
CA GLN A 42 -16.89 16.30 -9.51
C GLN A 42 -18.26 16.61 -8.90
N ASP A 43 -18.67 17.87 -8.98
CA ASP A 43 -19.92 18.35 -8.41
C ASP A 43 -21.08 18.29 -9.42
N GLY A 44 -20.77 18.19 -10.71
CA GLY A 44 -21.72 18.01 -11.81
C GLY A 44 -21.06 18.19 -13.18
N ALA A 45 -21.75 17.77 -14.24
CA ALA A 45 -21.36 18.00 -15.62
C ALA A 45 -22.60 18.29 -16.47
N TRP A 46 -22.48 19.16 -17.47
CA TRP A 46 -23.56 19.53 -18.38
C TRP A 46 -23.01 19.89 -19.76
N ARG A 47 -23.89 19.89 -20.75
CA ARG A 47 -23.59 20.42 -22.09
C ARG A 47 -24.09 21.85 -22.17
N ALA A 48 -23.28 22.73 -22.73
CA ALA A 48 -23.60 24.14 -22.89
C ALA A 48 -23.41 24.55 -24.35
N ALA A 49 -24.38 25.28 -24.90
CA ALA A 49 -24.22 25.90 -26.21
C ALA A 49 -23.12 26.99 -26.15
N ARG A 50 -22.45 27.24 -27.28
CA ARG A 50 -21.51 28.36 -27.37
C ARG A 50 -22.25 29.70 -27.27
N PRO A 51 -21.63 30.75 -26.70
CA PRO A 51 -22.25 32.07 -26.59
C PRO A 51 -22.64 32.60 -27.97
N GLY A 52 -23.93 32.92 -28.15
CA GLY A 52 -24.51 33.37 -29.42
C GLY A 52 -25.66 32.48 -29.94
N ALA A 53 -25.78 31.25 -29.44
CA ALA A 53 -26.98 30.43 -29.61
C ALA A 53 -27.93 30.66 -28.43
N GLY A 54 -29.10 31.26 -28.67
CA GLY A 54 -30.12 31.45 -27.65
C GLY A 54 -30.69 30.10 -27.21
N GLY A 55 -30.15 29.51 -26.14
CA GLY A 55 -30.63 28.25 -25.59
C GLY A 55 -30.53 28.23 -24.07
N GLU A 56 -31.68 28.19 -23.41
CA GLU A 56 -31.81 27.94 -21.97
C GLU A 56 -31.51 26.47 -21.66
N GLY A 57 -30.28 26.16 -21.27
CA GLY A 57 -29.95 24.85 -20.70
C GLY A 57 -30.33 24.81 -19.22
N SER A 58 -31.26 23.93 -18.84
CA SER A 58 -31.72 23.76 -17.45
C SER A 58 -30.77 22.86 -16.63
N PRO A 59 -30.16 23.35 -15.53
CA PRO A 59 -29.39 22.50 -14.63
C PRO A 59 -30.19 22.20 -13.36
N GLY A 60 -30.17 20.95 -12.90
CA GLY A 60 -30.65 20.59 -11.56
C GLY A 60 -29.54 20.72 -10.52
N ARG A 61 -29.80 21.48 -9.44
CA ARG A 61 -29.03 21.75 -8.20
C ARG A 61 -28.50 23.19 -8.15
N ARG A 62 -28.83 23.92 -7.06
CA ARG A 62 -28.46 25.34 -6.81
C ARG A 62 -27.01 25.74 -7.12
N ALA A 63 -26.02 24.90 -6.82
CA ALA A 63 -24.61 25.22 -7.07
C ALA A 63 -24.21 25.09 -8.55
N LEU A 64 -24.87 24.18 -9.28
CA LEU A 64 -24.71 23.98 -10.72
C LEU A 64 -25.36 25.15 -11.46
N GLU A 65 -26.58 25.52 -11.06
CA GLU A 65 -27.30 26.69 -11.57
C GLU A 65 -26.47 27.98 -11.44
N ALA A 66 -25.89 28.24 -10.27
CA ALA A 66 -25.06 29.42 -10.06
C ALA A 66 -23.76 29.42 -10.90
N ALA A 67 -23.18 28.26 -11.17
CA ALA A 67 -22.00 28.13 -12.03
C ALA A 67 -22.37 28.28 -13.52
N CYS A 68 -23.52 27.74 -13.94
CA CYS A 68 -24.09 27.94 -15.27
C CYS A 68 -24.39 29.42 -15.52
N GLU A 69 -25.03 30.12 -14.57
CA GLU A 69 -25.24 31.57 -14.66
C GLU A 69 -23.93 32.33 -14.83
N ALA A 70 -22.89 31.94 -14.09
CA ALA A 70 -21.57 32.57 -14.19
C ALA A 70 -20.94 32.38 -15.58
N PHE A 71 -21.11 31.21 -16.19
CA PHE A 71 -20.66 30.91 -17.54
C PHE A 71 -21.46 31.68 -18.60
N CYS A 72 -22.79 31.70 -18.49
CA CYS A 72 -23.67 32.42 -19.43
C CYS A 72 -23.48 33.95 -19.37
N ARG A 73 -23.04 34.50 -18.24
CA ARG A 73 -22.75 35.94 -18.09
C ARG A 73 -21.40 36.38 -18.67
N CYS A 74 -20.54 35.46 -19.11
CA CYS A 74 -19.30 35.85 -19.77
C CYS A 74 -19.62 36.45 -21.14
N CYS A 75 -19.05 37.63 -21.43
CA CYS A 75 -19.26 38.29 -22.72
C CYS A 75 -18.54 37.51 -23.84
N ARG A 76 -19.03 37.69 -25.07
CA ARG A 76 -18.45 37.06 -26.27
C ARG A 76 -16.95 37.34 -26.41
N GLU A 77 -16.52 38.55 -26.07
CA GLU A 77 -15.11 38.98 -26.08
C GLU A 77 -14.23 38.14 -25.13
N ASP A 78 -14.74 37.81 -23.93
CA ASP A 78 -14.03 36.96 -22.95
C ASP A 78 -13.88 35.52 -23.49
N PHE A 79 -14.87 35.01 -24.23
CA PHE A 79 -14.80 33.69 -24.86
C PHE A 79 -13.85 33.64 -26.06
N GLU A 80 -13.85 34.69 -26.88
CA GLU A 80 -12.91 34.86 -27.99
C GLU A 80 -11.47 34.92 -27.47
N ALA A 81 -11.22 35.67 -26.38
CA ALA A 81 -9.91 35.77 -25.74
C ALA A 81 -9.42 34.42 -25.15
N LEU A 82 -10.33 33.52 -24.80
CA LEU A 82 -10.03 32.17 -24.30
C LEU A 82 -9.97 31.10 -25.40
N GLY A 83 -10.20 31.48 -26.66
CA GLY A 83 -10.26 30.55 -27.80
C GLY A 83 -11.41 29.55 -27.70
N LEU A 84 -12.49 29.92 -27.01
CA LEU A 84 -13.70 29.10 -26.85
C LEU A 84 -14.83 29.52 -27.81
N ALA A 85 -14.62 30.57 -28.61
CA ALA A 85 -15.51 30.97 -29.69
C ALA A 85 -15.46 29.95 -30.85
N GLY A 86 -16.62 29.63 -31.43
CA GLY A 86 -16.74 28.69 -32.54
C GLY A 86 -18.18 28.58 -33.04
N PRO A 87 -18.47 27.64 -33.97
CA PRO A 87 -19.80 27.49 -34.56
C PRO A 87 -20.87 27.23 -33.50
N ALA A 88 -22.01 27.91 -33.61
CA ALA A 88 -23.10 27.85 -32.63
C ALA A 88 -23.70 26.44 -32.44
N GLU A 89 -23.57 25.57 -33.44
CA GLU A 89 -24.11 24.21 -33.47
C GLU A 89 -23.31 23.20 -32.62
N GLU A 90 -22.12 23.59 -32.14
CA GLU A 90 -21.18 22.72 -31.44
C GLU A 90 -21.22 22.94 -29.92
N GLU A 91 -21.73 21.97 -29.17
CA GLU A 91 -21.83 22.05 -27.70
C GLU A 91 -20.49 21.85 -26.97
N LEU A 92 -20.29 22.60 -25.90
CA LEU A 92 -19.19 22.46 -24.96
C LEU A 92 -19.59 21.54 -23.82
N GLU A 93 -18.70 20.63 -23.40
CA GLU A 93 -18.90 19.84 -22.18
C GLU A 93 -18.27 20.59 -21.00
N VAL A 94 -19.08 20.96 -20.02
CA VAL A 94 -18.64 21.70 -18.85
C VAL A 94 -18.74 20.81 -17.61
N VAL A 95 -17.67 20.79 -16.82
CA VAL A 95 -17.56 20.00 -15.58
C VAL A 95 -17.24 20.93 -14.43
N LEU A 96 -18.04 20.86 -13.36
CA LEU A 96 -17.76 21.55 -12.10
C LEU A 96 -16.96 20.61 -11.19
N ARG A 97 -15.80 21.07 -10.72
CA ARG A 97 -14.89 20.29 -9.88
C ARG A 97 -14.47 21.06 -8.63
N THR A 98 -14.42 20.37 -7.50
CA THR A 98 -13.79 20.82 -6.25
C THR A 98 -12.46 20.11 -6.03
N LEU A 99 -11.37 20.88 -5.91
CA LEU A 99 -10.04 20.41 -5.53
C LEU A 99 -9.87 20.35 -4.01
N VAL A 100 -9.31 19.24 -3.51
CA VAL A 100 -9.09 19.02 -2.07
C VAL A 100 -7.59 19.01 -1.76
N PRO A 101 -7.03 20.00 -1.03
CA PRO A 101 -5.61 20.03 -0.66
C PRO A 101 -5.27 19.12 0.53
N LYS A 102 -3.99 18.73 0.69
CA LYS A 102 -3.51 17.86 1.78
C LYS A 102 -3.22 18.59 3.09
N ALA A 103 -2.73 19.82 3.03
CA ALA A 103 -2.33 20.60 4.18
C ALA A 103 -3.29 21.79 4.32
N CYS A 104 -3.68 22.09 5.56
CA CYS A 104 -4.27 23.38 5.93
C CYS A 104 -3.12 24.41 5.86
N PRO A 105 -3.15 25.43 4.98
CA PRO A 105 -4.18 26.47 5.02
C PRO A 105 -5.15 26.67 3.81
N PRO A 106 -5.00 26.14 2.58
CA PRO A 106 -6.01 26.40 1.55
C PRO A 106 -7.30 25.59 1.80
N ALA A 107 -8.44 26.28 1.83
CA ALA A 107 -9.76 25.64 1.77
C ALA A 107 -9.95 24.95 0.40
N PRO A 108 -10.85 23.95 0.28
CA PRO A 108 -11.20 23.38 -1.01
C PRO A 108 -11.60 24.47 -2.01
N ALA A 109 -11.05 24.42 -3.22
CA ALA A 109 -11.35 25.40 -4.26
C ALA A 109 -12.14 24.77 -5.40
N ARG A 110 -13.08 25.54 -5.93
CA ARG A 110 -13.89 25.13 -7.09
C ARG A 110 -13.30 25.70 -8.36
N GLU A 111 -13.35 24.90 -9.40
CA GLU A 111 -13.06 25.33 -10.77
C GLU A 111 -14.07 24.72 -11.73
N MET A 112 -14.32 25.45 -12.80
CA MET A 112 -15.09 25.01 -13.93
C MET A 112 -14.14 24.58 -15.03
N VAL A 113 -14.39 23.42 -15.61
CA VAL A 113 -13.57 22.83 -16.65
C VAL A 113 -14.41 22.78 -17.91
N VAL A 114 -13.97 23.49 -18.95
CA VAL A 114 -14.67 23.56 -20.23
C VAL A 114 -13.89 22.71 -21.23
N LYS A 115 -14.53 21.67 -21.77
CA LYS A 115 -13.97 20.81 -22.81
C LYS A 115 -14.61 21.18 -24.14
N ASP A 116 -13.81 21.74 -25.03
CA ASP A 116 -14.12 21.91 -26.45
C ASP A 116 -13.58 20.68 -27.19
N ILE A 117 -14.44 19.67 -27.33
CA ILE A 117 -14.07 18.38 -27.92
C ILE A 117 -13.60 18.54 -29.36
N PHE A 118 -14.26 19.41 -30.11
CA PHE A 118 -13.99 19.69 -31.51
C PHE A 118 -12.63 20.32 -31.73
N ASN A 119 -12.30 21.37 -30.96
CA ASN A 119 -11.00 22.04 -31.05
C ASN A 119 -9.90 21.33 -30.24
N GLY A 120 -10.16 20.14 -29.70
CA GLY A 120 -9.18 19.39 -28.91
C GLY A 120 -8.68 20.15 -27.67
N THR A 121 -9.50 21.02 -27.10
CA THR A 121 -9.07 22.03 -26.13
C THR A 121 -9.81 21.88 -24.81
N VAL A 122 -9.09 21.91 -23.69
CA VAL A 122 -9.67 21.92 -22.34
C VAL A 122 -9.16 23.12 -21.55
N THR A 123 -10.08 23.91 -21.00
CA THR A 123 -9.81 25.15 -20.27
C THR A 123 -10.25 25.01 -18.81
N PHE A 124 -9.37 25.39 -17.89
CA PHE A 124 -9.60 25.34 -16.45
C PHE A 124 -9.80 26.75 -15.91
N LEU A 125 -11.00 27.01 -15.39
CA LEU A 125 -11.50 28.32 -14.99
C LEU A 125 -11.75 28.35 -13.47
N PRO A 126 -10.89 29.02 -12.67
CA PRO A 126 -11.10 29.10 -11.24
C PRO A 126 -12.40 29.85 -10.89
N LEU A 127 -13.11 29.40 -9.86
CA LEU A 127 -14.34 30.03 -9.38
C LEU A 127 -14.13 30.68 -8.02
N VAL A 128 -14.72 31.87 -7.84
CA VAL A 128 -14.79 32.57 -6.55
C VAL A 128 -16.25 32.64 -6.12
N GLN A 129 -16.52 32.30 -4.86
CA GLN A 129 -17.86 32.46 -4.30
C GLN A 129 -18.09 33.92 -3.91
N THR A 130 -19.22 34.49 -4.35
CA THR A 130 -19.64 35.86 -3.99
C THR A 130 -20.36 35.85 -2.64
N HIS A 131 -20.51 37.03 -2.03
CA HIS A 131 -21.22 37.20 -0.74
C HIS A 131 -22.67 36.68 -0.77
N ASP A 132 -23.31 36.71 -1.94
CA ASP A 132 -24.68 36.22 -2.15
C ASP A 132 -24.75 34.69 -2.37
N GLY A 133 -23.65 33.97 -2.18
CA GLY A 133 -23.56 32.53 -2.42
C GLY A 133 -23.50 32.11 -3.90
N LYS A 134 -23.44 33.07 -4.84
CA LYS A 134 -23.25 32.82 -6.28
C LYS A 134 -21.76 32.58 -6.60
N TYR A 135 -21.47 32.17 -7.82
CA TYR A 135 -20.09 32.01 -8.30
C TYR A 135 -19.75 33.06 -9.37
N LYS A 136 -18.49 33.48 -9.40
CA LYS A 136 -17.93 34.30 -10.48
C LYS A 136 -16.64 33.64 -10.98
N ILE A 137 -16.46 33.62 -12.29
CA ILE A 137 -15.21 33.15 -12.91
C ILE A 137 -14.11 34.15 -12.61
N LYS A 138 -12.99 33.66 -12.06
CA LYS A 138 -11.79 34.47 -11.89
C LYS A 138 -11.12 34.61 -13.25
N LYS A 139 -10.89 35.86 -13.70
CA LYS A 139 -10.16 36.14 -14.95
C LYS A 139 -8.65 35.85 -14.85
N SER A 140 -8.17 35.51 -13.65
CA SER A 140 -6.78 35.19 -13.35
C SER A 140 -6.61 33.70 -13.09
N ASN A 141 -5.38 33.18 -13.24
CA ASN A 141 -5.00 31.79 -12.99
C ASN A 141 -5.68 30.77 -13.91
N ILE A 142 -6.11 31.20 -15.09
CA ILE A 142 -6.69 30.32 -16.11
C ILE A 142 -5.54 29.57 -16.79
N TYR A 143 -5.74 28.28 -17.07
CA TYR A 143 -4.82 27.50 -17.90
C TYR A 143 -5.59 26.59 -18.85
N GLN A 144 -4.94 26.23 -19.95
CA GLN A 144 -5.56 25.48 -21.04
C GLN A 144 -4.59 24.42 -21.55
N VAL A 145 -5.12 23.25 -21.91
CA VAL A 145 -4.37 22.20 -22.61
C VAL A 145 -5.03 22.01 -23.97
N ARG A 146 -4.22 22.01 -25.03
CA ARG A 146 -4.69 21.85 -26.41
C ARG A 146 -4.00 20.66 -27.05
N LEU A 147 -4.78 19.84 -27.75
CA LEU A 147 -4.30 18.81 -28.65
C LEU A 147 -4.46 19.32 -30.09
N LEU A 148 -3.37 19.33 -30.86
CA LEU A 148 -3.38 19.67 -32.28
C LEU A 148 -2.84 18.49 -33.09
N ARG A 149 -3.45 18.24 -34.25
CA ARG A 149 -2.89 17.30 -35.23
C ARG A 149 -1.98 18.08 -36.17
N THR A 150 -0.72 17.68 -36.27
CA THR A 150 0.25 18.26 -37.22
C THR A 150 0.26 17.47 -38.52
N GLN A 151 1.04 17.94 -39.51
CA GLN A 151 1.25 17.21 -40.76
C GLN A 151 1.90 15.83 -40.45
N ASP A 152 1.59 14.79 -41.22
CA ASP A 152 2.13 13.42 -41.11
C ASP A 152 1.72 12.55 -39.89
N ASN A 153 0.45 12.62 -39.45
CA ASN A 153 -0.06 11.80 -38.32
C ASN A 153 0.67 11.99 -36.98
N GLU A 154 1.47 13.06 -36.87
CA GLU A 154 1.98 13.54 -35.59
C GLU A 154 0.93 14.40 -34.90
N TRP A 155 0.96 14.38 -33.57
CA TRP A 155 0.10 15.18 -32.72
C TRP A 155 0.97 16.03 -31.79
N SER A 156 0.53 17.20 -31.40
CA SER A 156 1.17 17.98 -30.34
C SER A 156 0.18 18.28 -29.22
N ILE A 157 0.67 18.22 -27.98
CA ILE A 157 -0.05 18.71 -26.81
C ILE A 157 0.67 19.97 -26.33
N SER A 158 -0.07 21.08 -26.25
CA SER A 158 0.45 22.37 -25.82
C SER A 158 -0.27 22.83 -24.54
N MET A 159 0.49 23.41 -23.61
CA MET A 159 0.01 23.95 -22.34
C MET A 159 0.05 25.47 -22.39
N PHE A 160 -1.05 26.14 -22.03
CA PHE A 160 -1.16 27.59 -22.00
C PHE A 160 -1.62 28.08 -20.63
N SER A 161 -1.28 29.32 -20.27
CA SER A 161 -1.84 29.99 -19.09
C SER A 161 -2.20 31.45 -19.34
N SER A 162 -2.90 32.07 -18.39
CA SER A 162 -2.97 33.51 -18.28
C SER A 162 -1.55 34.10 -18.25
N PRO A 163 -1.36 35.34 -18.76
CA PRO A 163 -0.09 36.05 -18.64
C PRO A 163 0.39 36.10 -17.18
N PRO A 164 1.72 36.18 -16.92
CA PRO A 164 2.30 36.17 -15.59
C PRO A 164 1.67 37.19 -14.63
N GLU A 165 1.33 38.37 -15.15
CA GLU A 165 0.66 39.46 -14.42
C GLU A 165 -0.69 39.03 -13.84
N ASN A 166 -1.37 38.11 -14.53
CA ASN A 166 -2.68 37.57 -14.19
C ASN A 166 -2.61 36.11 -13.69
N TYR A 167 -1.43 35.62 -13.30
CA TYR A 167 -1.24 34.26 -12.80
C TYR A 167 -0.52 34.25 -11.45
N ILE A 168 -1.30 34.21 -10.37
CA ILE A 168 -0.83 34.14 -8.99
C ILE A 168 -0.89 32.69 -8.51
N SER A 169 0.27 32.08 -8.31
CA SER A 169 0.39 30.69 -7.86
C SER A 169 0.49 30.59 -6.34
N ASP A 170 -0.37 29.77 -5.73
CA ASP A 170 -0.22 29.30 -4.35
C ASP A 170 0.62 28.00 -4.26
N GLY A 171 1.02 27.46 -5.41
CA GLY A 171 1.75 26.22 -5.54
C GLY A 171 0.95 24.95 -5.23
N ILE A 172 -0.31 25.03 -4.82
CA ILE A 172 -1.13 23.86 -4.43
C ILE A 172 -2.36 23.75 -5.34
N LEU A 173 -3.32 24.68 -5.21
CA LEU A 173 -4.56 24.70 -5.97
C LEU A 173 -4.38 25.43 -7.30
N CYS A 174 -3.54 26.46 -7.30
CA CYS A 174 -3.05 27.16 -8.50
C CYS A 174 -1.56 26.79 -8.67
N PRO A 175 -1.24 25.71 -9.42
CA PRO A 175 0.14 25.25 -9.60
C PRO A 175 1.00 26.32 -10.29
N LYS A 176 2.32 26.30 -10.05
CA LYS A 176 3.25 27.21 -10.75
C LYS A 176 3.18 26.94 -12.26
N THR A 177 3.24 27.99 -13.08
CA THR A 177 3.26 27.86 -14.55
C THR A 177 4.40 26.97 -15.05
N SER A 178 5.59 27.10 -14.45
CA SER A 178 6.72 26.22 -14.71
C SER A 178 6.41 24.74 -14.43
N TRP A 179 5.66 24.45 -13.36
CA TRP A 179 5.25 23.08 -13.01
C TRP A 179 4.21 22.53 -14.00
N LEU A 180 3.31 23.37 -14.53
CA LEU A 180 2.36 22.95 -15.57
C LEU A 180 3.12 22.45 -16.82
N GLY A 181 4.14 23.20 -17.25
CA GLY A 181 4.96 22.82 -18.40
C GLY A 181 5.91 21.65 -18.14
N SER A 182 6.65 21.65 -17.02
CA SER A 182 7.72 20.67 -16.79
C SER A 182 7.26 19.35 -16.16
N GLU A 183 6.12 19.33 -15.47
CA GLU A 183 5.67 18.17 -14.69
C GLU A 183 4.31 17.63 -15.13
N LEU A 184 3.33 18.50 -15.41
CA LEU A 184 2.00 18.07 -15.82
C LEU A 184 1.95 17.67 -17.30
N LEU A 185 2.49 18.51 -18.20
CA LEU A 185 2.46 18.25 -19.64
C LEU A 185 3.11 16.90 -20.02
N PRO A 186 4.32 16.53 -19.52
CA PRO A 186 4.90 15.23 -19.84
C PRO A 186 4.06 14.05 -19.34
N LYS A 187 3.34 14.21 -18.22
CA LYS A 187 2.41 13.18 -17.70
C LYS A 187 1.19 13.06 -18.58
N LEU A 188 0.60 14.17 -19.01
CA LEU A 188 -0.53 14.16 -19.94
C LEU A 188 -0.14 13.52 -21.28
N ALA A 189 1.01 13.91 -21.84
CA ALA A 189 1.57 13.31 -23.07
C ALA A 189 1.74 11.80 -22.92
N LYS A 190 2.34 11.35 -21.82
CA LYS A 190 2.50 9.93 -21.50
C LYS A 190 1.16 9.20 -21.36
N TRP A 191 0.24 9.72 -20.57
CA TRP A 191 -1.08 9.09 -20.36
C TRP A 191 -1.92 9.06 -21.65
N SER A 192 -1.67 9.99 -22.57
CA SER A 192 -2.39 10.06 -23.84
C SER A 192 -2.05 8.93 -24.80
N THR A 193 -0.90 8.26 -24.60
CA THR A 193 -0.40 7.20 -25.48
C THR A 193 -0.32 5.83 -24.81
N GLU A 194 -0.56 5.73 -23.50
CA GLU A 194 -0.54 4.47 -22.75
C GLU A 194 -1.92 3.82 -22.62
N THR A 195 -2.03 2.55 -23.05
CA THR A 195 -3.21 1.72 -22.78
C THR A 195 -3.26 1.34 -21.30
N THR A 196 -3.96 2.13 -20.49
CA THR A 196 -4.06 1.87 -19.05
C THR A 196 -5.11 0.77 -18.77
N LYS A 197 -4.71 -0.51 -18.86
CA LYS A 197 -5.53 -1.59 -18.28
C LYS A 197 -5.51 -1.42 -16.76
N ARG A 198 -6.66 -1.02 -16.18
CA ARG A 198 -6.80 -0.85 -14.73
C ARG A 198 -6.89 -2.23 -14.08
N GLU A 199 -5.81 -2.72 -13.49
CA GLU A 199 -5.80 -3.98 -12.73
C GLU A 199 -6.58 -3.91 -11.40
N PHE A 200 -6.76 -2.70 -10.87
CA PHE A 200 -7.38 -2.45 -9.57
C PHE A 200 -8.39 -1.30 -9.65
N LYS A 201 -9.35 -1.30 -8.73
CA LYS A 201 -10.27 -0.18 -8.53
C LYS A 201 -9.56 1.11 -8.13
N ASN A 202 -10.28 2.23 -8.25
CA ASN A 202 -9.77 3.53 -7.85
C ASN A 202 -9.51 3.58 -6.33
N THR A 203 -8.50 4.35 -5.91
CA THR A 203 -8.22 4.57 -4.50
C THR A 203 -9.34 5.32 -3.81
N LEU A 204 -9.85 4.77 -2.70
CA LEU A 204 -10.96 5.31 -1.91
C LEU A 204 -12.23 5.47 -2.75
N SER A 205 -12.58 4.44 -3.53
CA SER A 205 -13.74 4.44 -4.41
C SER A 205 -15.06 4.19 -3.69
N LEU A 206 -15.04 3.55 -2.53
CA LEU A 206 -16.25 3.25 -1.74
C LEU A 206 -16.57 4.32 -0.71
N ILE A 207 -15.67 5.29 -0.47
CA ILE A 207 -15.85 6.32 0.55
C ILE A 207 -15.52 7.72 0.04
N SER A 208 -16.06 8.74 0.71
CA SER A 208 -15.77 10.14 0.37
C SER A 208 -14.31 10.51 0.64
N VAL A 209 -13.56 10.83 -0.44
CA VAL A 209 -12.16 11.28 -0.36
C VAL A 209 -12.01 12.52 0.53
N ALA A 210 -12.99 13.43 0.52
CA ALA A 210 -12.97 14.64 1.33
C ALA A 210 -13.11 14.32 2.83
N ARG A 211 -14.09 13.47 3.20
CA ARG A 211 -14.27 13.01 4.58
C ARG A 211 -13.06 12.23 5.07
N TYR A 212 -12.53 11.33 4.23
CA TYR A 212 -11.32 10.57 4.53
C TYR A 212 -10.14 11.48 4.82
N SER A 213 -9.93 12.49 3.98
CA SER A 213 -8.81 13.41 4.15
C SER A 213 -8.91 14.19 5.45
N LYS A 214 -10.12 14.60 5.86
CA LYS A 214 -10.35 15.28 7.13
C LYS A 214 -10.07 14.35 8.32
N ILE A 215 -10.76 13.22 8.40
CA ILE A 215 -10.63 12.25 9.51
C ILE A 215 -9.19 11.76 9.62
N TYR A 216 -8.52 11.50 8.49
CA TYR A 216 -7.12 11.10 8.50
C TYR A 216 -6.20 12.15 9.13
N GLN A 217 -6.38 13.44 8.84
CA GLN A 217 -5.57 14.48 9.47
C GLN A 217 -5.88 14.61 10.95
N ASP A 218 -7.16 14.55 11.33
CA ASP A 218 -7.60 14.64 12.73
C ASP A 218 -7.00 13.49 13.57
N LEU A 219 -7.10 12.25 13.08
CA LEU A 219 -6.51 11.08 13.73
C LEU A 219 -4.99 11.12 13.69
N LYS A 220 -4.39 11.53 12.57
CA LYS A 220 -2.93 11.64 12.47
C LYS A 220 -2.36 12.60 13.51
N GLU A 221 -3.01 13.75 13.70
CA GLU A 221 -2.62 14.72 14.71
C GLU A 221 -2.82 14.17 16.14
N LYS A 222 -3.96 13.50 16.39
CA LYS A 222 -4.29 12.88 17.68
C LYS A 222 -3.31 11.79 18.10
N TYR A 223 -2.85 10.96 17.16
CA TYR A 223 -2.00 9.79 17.45
C TYR A 223 -0.52 10.00 17.08
N LYS A 224 -0.10 11.22 16.69
CA LYS A 224 1.29 11.51 16.30
C LYS A 224 2.32 11.18 17.37
N ASP A 225 1.96 11.29 18.65
CA ASP A 225 2.89 11.07 19.75
C ASP A 225 3.23 9.59 19.96
N ILE A 226 2.38 8.67 19.51
CA ILE A 226 2.67 7.21 19.51
C ILE A 226 3.95 6.91 18.73
N VAL A 227 4.23 7.68 17.66
CA VAL A 227 5.46 7.54 16.85
C VAL A 227 6.72 7.74 17.70
N LYS A 228 6.67 8.64 18.70
CA LYS A 228 7.82 8.99 19.55
C LYS A 228 8.14 7.92 20.58
N VAL A 229 7.12 7.18 21.04
CA VAL A 229 7.21 6.20 22.12
C VAL A 229 7.07 4.76 21.64
N TRP A 230 7.20 4.51 20.34
CA TRP A 230 7.02 3.20 19.72
C TRP A 230 8.05 2.16 20.22
N PRO A 231 7.63 1.10 20.92
CA PRO A 231 8.55 0.13 21.54
C PRO A 231 8.92 -1.03 20.61
N GLU A 232 8.28 -1.14 19.44
CA GLU A 232 8.51 -2.23 18.50
C GLU A 232 9.70 -1.95 17.58
N VAL A 233 10.27 -3.01 16.99
CA VAL A 233 11.44 -2.91 16.09
C VAL A 233 11.10 -2.43 14.68
N THR A 234 9.82 -2.18 14.42
CA THR A 234 9.28 -1.71 13.14
C THR A 234 9.40 -0.20 12.99
N ASP A 235 9.24 0.30 11.76
CA ASP A 235 9.27 1.74 11.48
C ASP A 235 8.01 2.43 12.02
N PRO A 236 8.09 3.27 13.06
CA PRO A 236 6.91 3.84 13.69
C PRO A 236 6.12 4.75 12.76
N GLU A 237 6.78 5.55 11.90
CA GLU A 237 6.08 6.45 10.97
C GLU A 237 5.27 5.64 9.95
N LYS A 238 5.81 4.51 9.49
CA LYS A 238 5.10 3.66 8.54
C LYS A 238 3.89 3.00 9.19
N PHE A 239 4.07 2.32 10.32
CA PHE A 239 3.03 1.47 10.91
C PHE A 239 1.93 2.31 11.60
N VAL A 240 2.29 3.36 12.33
CA VAL A 240 1.30 4.23 12.99
C VAL A 240 0.40 4.89 11.96
N TYR A 241 0.96 5.48 10.91
CA TYR A 241 0.16 6.18 9.91
C TYR A 241 -0.56 5.25 8.92
N GLU A 242 -0.15 3.98 8.84
CA GLU A 242 -0.89 2.93 8.13
C GLU A 242 -2.16 2.56 8.90
N ASP A 243 -2.07 2.28 10.21
CA ASP A 243 -3.24 1.96 11.04
C ASP A 243 -4.19 3.17 11.19
N VAL A 244 -3.66 4.39 11.29
CA VAL A 244 -4.48 5.63 11.24
C VAL A 244 -5.26 5.75 9.93
N ALA A 245 -4.64 5.41 8.80
CA ALA A 245 -5.30 5.42 7.49
C ALA A 245 -6.39 4.34 7.37
N ILE A 246 -6.14 3.14 7.89
CA ILE A 246 -7.13 2.04 7.92
C ILE A 246 -8.30 2.42 8.84
N ALA A 247 -8.03 2.94 10.04
CA ALA A 247 -9.07 3.42 10.95
C ALA A 247 -9.93 4.52 10.31
N SER A 248 -9.30 5.49 9.66
CA SER A 248 -10.01 6.57 8.94
C SER A 248 -10.98 6.01 7.89
N TYR A 249 -10.55 4.97 7.17
CA TYR A 249 -11.37 4.31 6.16
C TYR A 249 -12.58 3.61 6.80
N LEU A 250 -12.34 2.80 7.83
CA LEU A 250 -13.37 2.02 8.53
C LEU A 250 -14.42 2.93 9.18
N LEU A 251 -14.00 4.01 9.84
CA LEU A 251 -14.93 4.94 10.51
C LEU A 251 -15.93 5.56 9.52
N ILE A 252 -15.48 5.91 8.32
CA ILE A 252 -16.34 6.48 7.27
C ILE A 252 -17.24 5.40 6.69
N LEU A 253 -16.68 4.23 6.37
CA LEU A 253 -17.44 3.09 5.86
C LEU A 253 -18.58 2.73 6.82
N TRP A 254 -18.28 2.66 8.12
CA TRP A 254 -19.24 2.36 9.17
C TRP A 254 -20.24 3.49 9.40
N GLU A 255 -19.83 4.76 9.32
CA GLU A 255 -20.77 5.87 9.39
C GLU A 255 -21.77 5.85 8.23
N ASP A 256 -21.30 5.57 7.01
CA ASP A 256 -22.15 5.49 5.82
C ASP A 256 -23.10 4.29 5.92
N GLU A 257 -22.61 3.13 6.39
CA GLU A 257 -23.45 1.97 6.67
C GLU A 257 -24.54 2.27 7.73
N ARG A 258 -24.18 2.96 8.83
CA ARG A 258 -25.17 3.34 9.86
C ARG A 258 -26.25 4.23 9.28
N ALA A 259 -25.85 5.23 8.49
CA ALA A 259 -26.77 6.16 7.87
C ALA A 259 -27.73 5.45 6.90
N GLU A 260 -27.20 4.56 6.05
CA GLU A 260 -28.00 3.77 5.09
C GLU A 260 -29.00 2.85 5.80
N ARG A 261 -28.61 2.25 6.93
CA ARG A 261 -29.45 1.33 7.71
C ARG A 261 -30.32 2.01 8.76
N GLY A 262 -30.23 3.34 8.93
CA GLY A 262 -30.95 4.07 9.97
C GLY A 262 -30.54 3.68 11.40
N LEU A 263 -29.29 3.28 11.62
CA LEU A 263 -28.78 2.82 12.91
C LEU A 263 -28.16 3.98 13.70
N SER A 264 -28.47 4.06 15.00
CA SER A 264 -27.85 5.03 15.93
C SER A 264 -26.62 4.48 16.66
N LYS A 265 -26.58 3.16 16.88
CA LYS A 265 -25.50 2.48 17.60
C LYS A 265 -24.25 2.33 16.72
N LYS A 266 -23.07 2.58 17.30
CA LYS A 266 -21.77 2.31 16.65
C LYS A 266 -21.54 0.80 16.49
N GLN A 267 -20.98 0.43 15.34
CA GLN A 267 -20.67 -0.95 14.99
C GLN A 267 -19.71 -1.59 15.99
N SER A 268 -20.00 -2.84 16.37
CA SER A 268 -19.07 -3.69 17.10
C SER A 268 -18.09 -4.40 16.17
N PHE A 269 -16.87 -4.68 16.65
CA PHE A 269 -15.86 -5.35 15.83
C PHE A 269 -14.97 -6.34 16.59
N VAL A 270 -14.36 -7.28 15.85
CA VAL A 270 -13.23 -8.10 16.31
C VAL A 270 -12.14 -8.09 15.24
N ASP A 271 -10.92 -7.73 15.61
CA ASP A 271 -9.74 -7.78 14.73
C ASP A 271 -8.94 -9.07 14.97
N LEU A 272 -8.91 -9.94 13.96
CA LEU A 272 -8.32 -11.28 14.03
C LEU A 272 -6.90 -11.28 13.46
N GLY A 273 -5.92 -11.57 14.31
CA GLY A 273 -4.50 -11.37 13.99
C GLY A 273 -4.10 -9.91 14.14
N CYS A 274 -4.55 -9.24 15.21
CA CYS A 274 -4.43 -7.78 15.37
C CYS A 274 -2.99 -7.29 15.59
N GLY A 275 -2.01 -8.19 15.79
CA GLY A 275 -0.59 -7.87 15.88
C GLY A 275 -0.27 -6.82 16.94
N ASN A 276 0.10 -5.62 16.49
CA ASN A 276 0.46 -4.52 17.39
C ASN A 276 -0.75 -3.96 18.17
N GLY A 277 -2.00 -4.19 17.73
CA GLY A 277 -3.21 -3.74 18.42
C GLY A 277 -3.54 -2.24 18.28
N LEU A 278 -2.78 -1.46 17.51
CA LEU A 278 -2.99 -0.02 17.34
C LEU A 278 -4.30 0.30 16.63
N LEU A 279 -4.67 -0.47 15.59
CA LEU A 279 -5.96 -0.29 14.92
C LEU A 279 -7.12 -0.43 15.92
N VAL A 280 -7.07 -1.45 16.78
CA VAL A 280 -8.06 -1.70 17.83
C VAL A 280 -8.09 -0.55 18.83
N HIS A 281 -6.92 -0.10 19.30
CA HIS A 281 -6.79 1.05 20.18
C HIS A 281 -7.47 2.30 19.62
N ILE A 282 -7.22 2.62 18.34
CA ILE A 282 -7.82 3.78 17.67
C ILE A 282 -9.34 3.60 17.61
N LEU A 283 -9.85 2.47 17.12
CA LEU A 283 -11.28 2.25 16.95
C LEU A 283 -12.04 2.26 18.29
N ASN A 284 -11.48 1.68 19.35
CA ASN A 284 -12.06 1.76 20.70
C ASN A 284 -12.12 3.20 21.22
N ASN A 285 -11.04 3.97 21.07
CA ASN A 285 -11.01 5.37 21.48
C ASN A 285 -11.91 6.29 20.63
N GLU A 286 -12.20 5.90 19.38
CA GLU A 286 -13.24 6.55 18.56
C GLU A 286 -14.66 6.05 18.91
N GLY A 287 -14.81 5.24 19.96
CA GLY A 287 -16.07 4.83 20.57
C GLY A 287 -16.71 3.59 19.97
N HIS A 288 -15.98 2.80 19.18
CA HIS A 288 -16.47 1.53 18.66
C HIS A 288 -16.19 0.38 19.65
N PRO A 289 -17.20 -0.36 20.10
CA PRO A 289 -16.99 -1.50 20.98
C PRO A 289 -16.34 -2.64 20.21
N GLY A 290 -15.28 -3.24 20.75
CA GLY A 290 -14.60 -4.31 20.06
C GLY A 290 -13.29 -4.71 20.72
N LYS A 291 -12.68 -5.76 20.19
CA LYS A 291 -11.43 -6.31 20.71
C LYS A 291 -10.51 -6.81 19.59
N GLY A 292 -9.22 -6.90 19.89
CA GLY A 292 -8.22 -7.54 19.04
C GLY A 292 -7.79 -8.88 19.62
N ILE A 293 -7.60 -9.87 18.76
CA ILE A 293 -7.11 -11.19 19.15
C ILE A 293 -5.86 -11.48 18.33
N ASP A 294 -4.76 -11.81 18.99
CA ASP A 294 -3.53 -12.27 18.34
C ASP A 294 -2.94 -13.45 19.12
N VAL A 295 -2.28 -14.37 18.42
CA VAL A 295 -1.61 -15.51 19.06
C VAL A 295 -0.43 -15.07 19.94
N ARG A 296 0.04 -13.82 19.78
CA ARG A 296 1.18 -13.27 20.50
C ARG A 296 0.97 -11.83 20.94
N ARG A 297 1.00 -11.61 22.26
CA ARG A 297 1.10 -10.28 22.87
C ARG A 297 2.36 -9.53 22.40
N ARG A 298 2.20 -8.24 22.10
CA ARG A 298 3.28 -7.31 21.72
C ARG A 298 3.60 -6.35 22.86
N LYS A 299 4.80 -5.75 22.84
CA LYS A 299 5.26 -4.87 23.93
C LYS A 299 4.43 -3.59 24.00
N ILE A 300 3.99 -3.11 22.84
CA ILE A 300 3.13 -1.91 22.77
C ILE A 300 1.78 -2.08 23.47
N TRP A 301 1.31 -3.31 23.71
CA TRP A 301 0.02 -3.53 24.38
C TRP A 301 0.02 -2.96 25.80
N ASP A 302 1.17 -2.94 26.48
CA ASP A 302 1.30 -2.41 27.84
C ASP A 302 1.18 -0.88 27.90
N MET A 303 1.21 -0.20 26.75
CA MET A 303 1.08 1.24 26.64
C MET A 303 -0.37 1.70 26.41
N TYR A 304 -1.27 0.77 26.05
CA TYR A 304 -2.65 1.12 25.78
C TYR A 304 -3.47 1.22 27.06
N GLY A 305 -4.39 2.19 27.10
CA GLY A 305 -5.28 2.40 28.24
C GLY A 305 -6.39 1.34 28.35
N PRO A 306 -7.17 1.37 29.45
CA PRO A 306 -8.19 0.35 29.75
C PRO A 306 -9.34 0.28 28.74
N GLN A 307 -9.48 1.27 27.85
CA GLN A 307 -10.47 1.24 26.77
C GLN A 307 -10.10 0.25 25.65
N THR A 308 -8.84 -0.16 25.57
CA THR A 308 -8.32 -1.03 24.52
C THR A 308 -8.36 -2.48 24.94
N HIS A 309 -9.17 -3.29 24.26
CA HIS A 309 -9.37 -4.69 24.61
C HIS A 309 -8.54 -5.59 23.67
N LEU A 310 -7.49 -6.21 24.20
CA LEU A 310 -6.60 -7.08 23.44
C LEU A 310 -6.42 -8.42 24.17
N GLU A 311 -6.55 -9.51 23.44
CA GLU A 311 -6.48 -10.87 23.95
C GLU A 311 -5.34 -11.65 23.26
N GLU A 312 -4.44 -12.24 24.05
CA GLU A 312 -3.47 -13.21 23.55
C GLU A 312 -4.14 -14.58 23.46
N ASN A 313 -4.69 -14.92 22.29
CA ASN A 313 -5.38 -16.18 22.07
C ASN A 313 -5.22 -16.67 20.63
N THR A 314 -5.30 -17.98 20.45
CA THR A 314 -5.29 -18.62 19.14
C THR A 314 -6.66 -18.49 18.50
N VAL A 315 -6.72 -17.89 17.30
CA VAL A 315 -7.94 -17.87 16.50
C VAL A 315 -8.05 -19.17 15.72
N SER A 316 -9.13 -19.92 15.98
CA SER A 316 -9.51 -21.07 15.15
C SER A 316 -10.63 -20.68 14.17
N PRO A 317 -10.79 -21.41 13.05
CA PRO A 317 -11.94 -21.26 12.16
C PRO A 317 -13.30 -21.49 12.84
N ASP A 318 -13.32 -22.11 14.02
CA ASP A 318 -14.51 -22.34 14.86
C ASP A 318 -14.74 -21.25 15.92
N SER A 319 -13.84 -20.27 16.01
CA SER A 319 -14.03 -19.14 16.92
C SER A 319 -15.12 -18.22 16.36
N LEU A 320 -16.36 -18.37 16.84
CA LEU A 320 -17.52 -17.61 16.36
C LEU A 320 -17.78 -16.35 17.19
N TYR A 321 -18.30 -15.33 16.53
CA TYR A 321 -18.59 -14.01 17.12
C TYR A 321 -20.02 -13.55 16.80
N PRO A 322 -21.06 -14.20 17.37
CA PRO A 322 -22.45 -13.97 16.97
C PRO A 322 -22.96 -12.55 17.22
N ASP A 323 -22.43 -11.88 18.24
CA ASP A 323 -22.85 -10.53 18.66
C ASP A 323 -22.02 -9.40 18.02
N VAL A 324 -21.20 -9.73 17.02
CA VAL A 324 -20.26 -8.80 16.40
C VAL A 324 -20.71 -8.41 14.99
N ASP A 325 -20.76 -7.11 14.72
CA ASP A 325 -21.16 -6.60 13.41
C ASP A 325 -20.06 -6.84 12.36
N TRP A 326 -18.78 -6.66 12.73
CA TRP A 326 -17.64 -6.67 11.81
C TRP A 326 -16.47 -7.54 12.27
N LEU A 327 -15.96 -8.41 11.39
CA LEU A 327 -14.64 -9.00 11.53
C LEU A 327 -13.61 -8.25 10.69
N ILE A 328 -12.47 -7.95 11.28
CA ILE A 328 -11.35 -7.27 10.62
C ILE A 328 -10.21 -8.28 10.45
N GLY A 329 -9.67 -8.35 9.25
CA GLY A 329 -8.42 -9.04 8.93
C GLY A 329 -7.41 -8.05 8.36
N ASN A 330 -6.74 -7.30 9.23
CA ASN A 330 -5.72 -6.34 8.84
C ASN A 330 -4.35 -7.02 8.76
N HIS A 331 -3.86 -7.33 7.55
CA HIS A 331 -2.59 -8.04 7.37
C HIS A 331 -2.54 -9.39 8.13
N SER A 332 -3.67 -10.10 8.17
CA SER A 332 -3.92 -11.26 9.05
C SER A 332 -3.22 -12.57 8.63
N ASP A 333 -2.17 -12.50 7.80
CA ASP A 333 -1.36 -13.64 7.34
C ASP A 333 -2.18 -14.89 6.94
N GLU A 334 -2.00 -16.00 7.65
CA GLU A 334 -2.66 -17.30 7.41
C GLU A 334 -4.17 -17.26 7.63
N LEU A 335 -4.67 -16.31 8.43
CA LEU A 335 -6.10 -16.15 8.69
C LEU A 335 -6.83 -15.49 7.51
N THR A 336 -6.11 -14.86 6.57
CA THR A 336 -6.69 -14.14 5.43
C THR A 336 -7.83 -14.90 4.71
N PRO A 337 -7.66 -16.16 4.25
CA PRO A 337 -8.77 -16.90 3.64
C PRO A 337 -9.84 -17.35 4.65
N TRP A 338 -9.53 -17.39 5.94
CA TRP A 338 -10.46 -17.82 7.00
C TRP A 338 -11.39 -16.71 7.48
N ILE A 339 -11.02 -15.43 7.40
CA ILE A 339 -11.88 -14.33 7.88
C ILE A 339 -13.28 -14.35 7.23
N PRO A 340 -13.45 -14.50 5.90
CA PRO A 340 -14.80 -14.60 5.32
C PRO A 340 -15.56 -15.83 5.81
N VAL A 341 -14.86 -16.95 6.05
CA VAL A 341 -15.47 -18.19 6.58
C VAL A 341 -15.99 -17.97 8.00
N ILE A 342 -15.17 -17.38 8.87
CA ILE A 342 -15.52 -17.08 10.26
C ILE A 342 -16.68 -16.07 10.29
N ALA A 343 -16.64 -15.03 9.44
CA ALA A 343 -17.72 -14.05 9.36
C ALA A 343 -19.04 -14.68 8.89
N ALA A 344 -19.00 -15.59 7.92
CA ALA A 344 -20.19 -16.32 7.46
C ALA A 344 -20.81 -17.21 8.54
N ARG A 345 -19.97 -17.85 9.36
CA ARG A 345 -20.42 -18.75 10.44
C ARG A 345 -20.83 -18.02 11.72
N SER A 346 -20.28 -16.82 11.95
CA SER A 346 -20.53 -16.07 13.18
C SER A 346 -21.97 -15.59 13.26
N SER A 347 -22.48 -14.93 12.21
CA SER A 347 -23.87 -14.51 12.11
C SER A 347 -24.24 -14.17 10.67
N TYR A 348 -25.52 -14.32 10.33
CA TYR A 348 -26.05 -13.92 9.02
C TYR A 348 -25.81 -12.43 8.73
N SER A 349 -25.87 -11.58 9.77
CA SER A 349 -25.67 -10.13 9.66
C SER A 349 -24.20 -9.70 9.75
N CYS A 350 -23.29 -10.59 10.14
CA CYS A 350 -21.87 -10.28 10.32
C CYS A 350 -21.20 -9.95 8.98
N ARG A 351 -20.34 -8.93 8.98
CA ARG A 351 -19.60 -8.41 7.83
C ARG A 351 -18.12 -8.58 8.05
N TYR A 352 -17.34 -8.38 7.00
CA TYR A 352 -15.88 -8.37 7.17
C TYR A 352 -15.21 -7.29 6.35
N PHE A 353 -14.09 -6.81 6.89
CA PHE A 353 -13.08 -6.03 6.20
C PHE A 353 -11.77 -6.81 6.16
N LEU A 354 -11.14 -6.88 5.01
CA LEU A 354 -9.93 -7.66 4.83
C LEU A 354 -8.88 -6.88 4.03
N LEU A 355 -7.65 -6.83 4.54
CA LEU A 355 -6.49 -6.25 3.88
C LEU A 355 -5.42 -7.34 3.71
N PRO A 356 -5.46 -8.11 2.60
CA PRO A 356 -4.54 -9.22 2.37
C PRO A 356 -3.12 -8.74 2.11
N CYS A 357 -2.16 -9.37 2.80
CA CYS A 357 -0.75 -9.04 2.64
C CYS A 357 0.14 -10.26 2.36
N CYS A 358 -0.16 -11.44 2.88
CA CYS A 358 0.64 -12.64 2.66
C CYS A 358 -0.16 -13.65 1.85
N PHE A 359 0.52 -14.41 0.99
CA PHE A 359 -0.13 -15.30 0.03
C PHE A 359 -0.32 -16.67 0.68
N PHE A 360 -1.36 -16.78 1.51
CA PHE A 360 -1.77 -18.03 2.16
C PHE A 360 -3.10 -18.53 1.59
N ASP A 361 -3.16 -19.85 1.36
CA ASP A 361 -4.39 -20.62 1.18
C ASP A 361 -4.79 -21.24 2.54
N PHE A 362 -5.89 -22.00 2.59
CA PHE A 362 -6.41 -22.60 3.81
C PHE A 362 -5.43 -23.58 4.49
N TYR A 363 -4.59 -24.25 3.71
CA TYR A 363 -3.69 -25.33 4.18
C TYR A 363 -2.20 -25.02 4.00
N GLY A 364 -1.83 -23.79 3.64
CA GLY A 364 -0.43 -23.43 3.43
C GLY A 364 -0.23 -22.22 2.54
N LYS A 365 0.93 -22.14 1.87
CA LYS A 365 1.21 -21.04 0.95
C LYS A 365 0.35 -21.16 -0.31
N TYR A 366 -0.20 -20.04 -0.77
CA TYR A 366 -0.96 -19.99 -1.98
C TYR A 366 -0.10 -20.32 -3.21
N ASN A 367 -0.52 -21.33 -3.95
CA ASN A 367 0.11 -21.74 -5.21
C ASN A 367 -0.55 -21.04 -6.38
N ARG A 368 0.27 -20.33 -7.15
CA ARG A 368 -0.16 -19.59 -8.34
C ARG A 368 -0.64 -20.56 -9.42
N ARG A 369 -1.79 -20.26 -10.01
CA ARG A 369 -2.46 -21.06 -11.05
C ARG A 369 -2.22 -20.51 -12.46
N GLN A 370 -2.05 -19.20 -12.63
CA GLN A 370 -1.93 -18.58 -13.96
C GLN A 370 -0.78 -17.58 -14.08
N SER A 371 -0.04 -17.62 -15.19
CA SER A 371 1.11 -16.73 -15.41
C SER A 371 0.74 -15.33 -15.95
N LYS A 372 -0.50 -15.12 -16.42
CA LYS A 372 -0.94 -13.90 -17.13
C LYS A 372 -1.20 -12.68 -16.23
N LYS A 373 -1.53 -12.88 -14.94
CA LYS A 373 -1.84 -11.81 -13.97
C LYS A 373 -0.71 -11.60 -12.98
N THR A 374 -0.57 -10.43 -12.36
CA THR A 374 0.38 -10.29 -11.24
C THR A 374 0.01 -11.26 -10.09
N GLN A 375 1.00 -11.79 -9.37
CA GLN A 375 0.75 -12.70 -8.24
C GLN A 375 -0.22 -12.08 -7.20
N TYR A 376 -0.13 -10.76 -6.99
CA TYR A 376 -1.02 -10.06 -6.07
C TYR A 376 -2.46 -9.98 -6.56
N ARG A 377 -2.69 -9.63 -7.84
CA ARG A 377 -4.04 -9.60 -8.44
C ARG A 377 -4.69 -10.98 -8.40
N GLU A 378 -3.94 -12.01 -8.76
CA GLU A 378 -4.42 -13.39 -8.74
C GLU A 378 -4.76 -13.86 -7.31
N TYR A 379 -3.94 -13.49 -6.34
CA TYR A 379 -4.24 -13.78 -4.94
C TYR A 379 -5.51 -13.05 -4.46
N LEU A 380 -5.70 -11.79 -4.86
CA LEU A 380 -6.93 -11.04 -4.55
C LEU A 380 -8.16 -11.71 -5.17
N ASP A 381 -8.05 -12.20 -6.41
CA ASP A 381 -9.12 -12.96 -7.08
C ASP A 381 -9.48 -14.22 -6.29
N PHE A 382 -8.48 -14.94 -5.78
CA PHE A 382 -8.69 -16.08 -4.88
C PHE A 382 -9.42 -15.68 -3.59
N VAL A 383 -9.01 -14.59 -2.92
CA VAL A 383 -9.68 -14.17 -1.67
C VAL A 383 -11.11 -13.68 -1.93
N MET A 384 -11.37 -13.02 -3.08
CA MET A 384 -12.73 -12.67 -3.49
C MET A 384 -13.59 -13.90 -3.76
N GLU A 385 -13.04 -14.91 -4.45
CA GLU A 385 -13.71 -16.21 -4.68
C GLU A 385 -14.12 -16.85 -3.35
N VAL A 386 -13.23 -16.85 -2.35
CA VAL A 386 -13.55 -17.32 -0.99
C VAL A 386 -14.74 -16.54 -0.40
N GLY A 387 -14.77 -15.21 -0.53
CA GLY A 387 -15.89 -14.40 -0.07
C GLY A 387 -17.21 -14.73 -0.77
N PHE A 388 -17.19 -14.96 -2.08
CA PHE A 388 -18.38 -15.36 -2.85
C PHE A 388 -18.89 -16.75 -2.44
N VAL A 389 -17.99 -17.71 -2.25
CA VAL A 389 -18.34 -19.05 -1.72
C VAL A 389 -18.91 -18.97 -0.31
N CYS A 390 -18.43 -18.01 0.49
CA CYS A 390 -19.00 -17.71 1.80
C CYS A 390 -20.35 -16.96 1.73
N GLY A 391 -20.90 -16.77 0.52
CA GLY A 391 -22.21 -16.16 0.28
C GLY A 391 -22.25 -14.66 0.55
N PHE A 392 -21.13 -13.96 0.41
CA PHE A 392 -21.07 -12.51 0.54
C PHE A 392 -21.12 -11.81 -0.82
N ARG A 393 -21.74 -10.63 -0.84
CA ARG A 393 -21.44 -9.61 -1.83
C ARG A 393 -20.11 -8.96 -1.45
N VAL A 394 -19.08 -9.22 -2.25
CA VAL A 394 -17.71 -8.74 -2.00
C VAL A 394 -17.43 -7.49 -2.81
N GLU A 395 -17.02 -6.43 -2.13
CA GLU A 395 -16.59 -5.18 -2.74
C GLU A 395 -15.08 -5.00 -2.57
N GLU A 396 -14.40 -4.67 -3.66
CA GLU A 396 -13.00 -4.28 -3.65
C GLU A 396 -12.86 -2.76 -3.52
N ASP A 397 -11.83 -2.29 -2.81
CA ASP A 397 -11.36 -0.90 -2.85
C ASP A 397 -9.83 -0.83 -2.68
N CYS A 398 -9.23 0.32 -3.00
CA CYS A 398 -7.82 0.61 -2.77
C CYS A 398 -7.64 1.64 -1.65
N LEU A 399 -6.92 1.28 -0.60
CA LEU A 399 -6.60 2.18 0.52
C LEU A 399 -5.48 3.16 0.17
N ARG A 400 -5.44 4.29 0.90
CA ARG A 400 -4.35 5.27 0.82
C ARG A 400 -3.36 5.08 1.95
N ILE A 401 -2.61 3.98 1.88
CA ILE A 401 -1.60 3.57 2.86
C ILE A 401 -0.19 3.51 2.24
N PRO A 402 0.89 3.59 3.04
CA PRO A 402 2.27 3.45 2.57
C PRO A 402 2.68 1.98 2.28
N SER A 403 1.81 1.24 1.57
CA SER A 403 2.01 -0.15 1.19
C SER A 403 1.73 -0.39 -0.30
N THR A 404 2.44 -1.36 -0.89
CA THR A 404 2.12 -1.88 -2.23
C THR A 404 0.95 -2.85 -2.21
N LYS A 405 0.67 -3.46 -1.04
CA LYS A 405 -0.47 -4.35 -0.80
C LYS A 405 -1.55 -3.55 -0.08
N ARG A 406 -2.32 -2.80 -0.86
CA ARG A 406 -3.27 -1.78 -0.38
C ARG A 406 -4.71 -2.01 -0.82
N VAL A 407 -4.98 -3.12 -1.50
CA VAL A 407 -6.33 -3.48 -1.94
C VAL A 407 -7.01 -4.15 -0.76
N CYS A 408 -8.16 -3.63 -0.33
CA CYS A 408 -9.02 -4.26 0.66
C CYS A 408 -10.24 -4.90 -0.01
N LEU A 409 -10.77 -5.92 0.66
CA LEU A 409 -11.99 -6.65 0.27
C LEU A 409 -12.99 -6.58 1.42
N ILE A 410 -14.24 -6.24 1.10
CA ILE A 410 -15.29 -5.98 2.08
C ILE A 410 -16.48 -6.89 1.76
N GLY A 411 -16.91 -7.71 2.72
CA GLY A 411 -18.14 -8.50 2.61
C GLY A 411 -19.29 -7.79 3.33
N THR A 412 -20.28 -7.29 2.58
CA THR A 412 -21.32 -6.39 3.13
C THR A 412 -22.66 -7.07 3.40
N SER A 413 -23.20 -7.81 2.44
CA SER A 413 -24.51 -8.46 2.54
C SER A 413 -24.46 -9.89 2.01
N ARG A 414 -25.48 -10.68 2.35
CA ARG A 414 -25.62 -12.05 1.88
C ARG A 414 -26.18 -12.09 0.47
N THR A 415 -25.71 -13.04 -0.34
CA THR A 415 -26.24 -13.31 -1.70
C THR A 415 -27.33 -14.37 -1.72
N TYR A 416 -27.71 -14.88 -0.56
CA TYR A 416 -28.67 -15.96 -0.35
C TYR A 416 -29.63 -15.60 0.78
N LEU A 417 -30.79 -16.27 0.84
CA LEU A 417 -31.76 -16.08 1.92
C LEU A 417 -31.35 -16.85 3.19
N ALA A 418 -31.69 -16.35 4.37
CA ALA A 418 -31.33 -17.00 5.65
C ALA A 418 -31.75 -18.48 5.74
N THR A 419 -32.86 -18.86 5.11
CA THR A 419 -33.35 -20.25 5.03
C THR A 419 -32.43 -21.19 4.25
N GLN A 420 -31.57 -20.66 3.38
CA GLN A 420 -30.62 -21.43 2.57
C GLN A 420 -29.27 -21.64 3.27
N GLY A 421 -29.10 -21.18 4.52
CA GLY A 421 -27.82 -21.21 5.25
C GLY A 421 -27.14 -22.58 5.29
N ALA A 422 -27.90 -23.64 5.60
CA ALA A 422 -27.35 -25.00 5.69
C ALA A 422 -26.75 -25.50 4.37
N VAL A 423 -27.36 -25.18 3.23
CA VAL A 423 -26.86 -25.55 1.90
C VAL A 423 -25.56 -24.81 1.60
N LEU A 424 -25.48 -23.53 1.95
CA LEU A 424 -24.28 -22.71 1.74
C LEU A 424 -23.13 -23.15 2.66
N ASP A 425 -23.43 -23.59 3.88
CA ASP A 425 -22.43 -24.15 4.79
C ASP A 425 -21.82 -25.44 4.24
N GLU A 426 -22.63 -26.32 3.67
CA GLU A 426 -22.19 -27.55 2.98
C GLU A 426 -21.32 -27.21 1.76
N GLN A 427 -21.75 -26.28 0.90
CA GLN A 427 -20.98 -25.83 -0.26
C GLN A 427 -19.62 -25.23 0.14
N ARG A 428 -19.59 -24.45 1.23
CA ARG A 428 -18.37 -23.86 1.78
C ARG A 428 -17.41 -24.94 2.29
N ALA A 429 -17.93 -25.92 3.03
CA ALA A 429 -17.14 -27.05 3.52
C ALA A 429 -16.52 -27.83 2.34
N GLN A 430 -17.31 -28.16 1.33
CA GLN A 430 -16.83 -28.87 0.13
C GLN A 430 -15.75 -28.08 -0.62
N TYR A 431 -15.92 -26.77 -0.77
CA TYR A 431 -14.92 -25.92 -1.41
C TYR A 431 -13.58 -25.91 -0.65
N ILE A 432 -13.63 -25.81 0.68
CA ILE A 432 -12.44 -25.83 1.53
C ILE A 432 -11.77 -27.21 1.43
N SER A 433 -12.51 -28.31 1.55
CA SER A 433 -11.95 -29.66 1.42
C SER A 433 -11.30 -29.92 0.05
N ARG A 434 -11.88 -29.44 -1.05
CA ARG A 434 -11.27 -29.52 -2.40
C ARG A 434 -9.95 -28.77 -2.52
N ARG A 435 -9.71 -27.75 -1.69
CA ARG A 435 -8.41 -27.06 -1.66
C ARG A 435 -7.36 -27.93 -1.01
N GLN A 436 -7.72 -28.74 -0.01
CA GLN A 436 -6.79 -29.65 0.66
C GLN A 436 -6.17 -30.68 -0.30
N SER A 437 -6.98 -31.29 -1.17
CA SER A 437 -6.50 -32.28 -2.15
C SER A 437 -5.45 -31.70 -3.10
N ASN A 438 -5.52 -30.39 -3.41
CA ASN A 438 -4.53 -29.72 -4.25
C ASN A 438 -3.17 -29.51 -3.55
N PHE A 439 -3.11 -29.62 -2.22
CA PHE A 439 -1.87 -29.54 -1.45
C PHE A 439 -1.26 -30.91 -1.16
N MET A 440 -2.05 -31.99 -1.20
CA MET A 440 -1.56 -33.36 -0.99
C MET A 440 -0.98 -33.99 -2.26
N VAL A 441 -1.08 -33.33 -3.41
CA VAL A 441 -0.45 -33.75 -4.67
C VAL A 441 0.77 -32.86 -4.97
N ALA A 442 1.97 -33.36 -4.67
CA ALA A 442 3.24 -32.87 -5.21
C ALA A 442 4.25 -34.04 -5.29
N PRO A 443 5.20 -33.98 -6.22
CA PRO A 443 5.13 -34.59 -7.55
C PRO A 443 5.80 -35.98 -7.57
N ASP A 444 5.11 -36.97 -8.12
CA ASP A 444 5.81 -38.09 -8.74
C ASP A 444 5.83 -37.86 -10.25
N HIS A 445 7.03 -38.00 -10.82
CA HIS A 445 7.27 -37.97 -12.24
C HIS A 445 6.38 -38.99 -12.95
N GLN A 446 5.48 -38.53 -13.81
CA GLN A 446 5.36 -39.04 -15.17
C GLN A 446 4.48 -38.13 -16.02
N THR A 447 5.04 -37.77 -17.17
CA THR A 447 4.38 -37.19 -18.32
C THR A 447 3.20 -38.04 -18.76
N ASP A 448 2.04 -37.44 -18.94
CA ASP A 448 1.31 -37.57 -20.20
C ASP A 448 0.26 -36.45 -20.34
N GLY A 449 0.27 -35.82 -21.51
CA GLY A 449 -0.51 -34.64 -21.80
C GLY A 449 -1.98 -34.94 -22.02
N PHE A 450 -2.85 -34.20 -21.35
CA PHE A 450 -4.18 -33.88 -21.85
C PHE A 450 -4.47 -32.41 -21.61
N HIS A 451 -4.58 -31.67 -22.71
CA HIS A 451 -5.14 -30.32 -22.71
C HIS A 451 -6.64 -30.44 -22.45
N GLN A 452 -7.12 -29.90 -21.33
CA GLN A 452 -8.53 -29.58 -21.16
C GLN A 452 -8.64 -28.06 -20.99
N ASP A 453 -9.30 -27.46 -21.98
CA ASP A 453 -9.55 -26.04 -22.12
C ASP A 453 -10.77 -25.66 -21.25
N ASP A 454 -10.54 -25.27 -20.00
CA ASP A 454 -11.60 -24.75 -19.14
C ASP A 454 -11.85 -23.26 -19.47
N SER A 455 -12.75 -23.07 -20.43
CA SER A 455 -13.37 -21.77 -20.72
C SER A 455 -14.29 -21.35 -19.56
N LEU A 456 -14.07 -20.14 -19.07
CA LEU A 456 -14.94 -19.42 -18.13
C LEU A 456 -16.35 -19.22 -18.73
N PRO A 457 -17.46 -19.45 -17.99
CA PRO A 457 -18.75 -18.92 -18.41
C PRO A 457 -18.82 -17.43 -18.10
N ALA A 458 -19.21 -16.65 -19.10
CA ALA A 458 -19.57 -15.26 -18.96
C ALA A 458 -20.83 -15.10 -18.10
N ALA A 459 -20.91 -13.99 -17.38
CA ALA A 459 -22.04 -13.61 -16.56
C ALA A 459 -23.30 -13.38 -17.40
N SER A 460 -24.29 -14.28 -17.30
CA SER A 460 -25.73 -14.00 -17.38
C SER A 460 -26.52 -15.28 -17.10
N ASP A 461 -27.58 -15.15 -16.31
CA ASP A 461 -28.67 -16.11 -16.09
C ASP A 461 -28.35 -17.46 -15.41
N VAL A 462 -28.39 -17.44 -14.07
CA VAL A 462 -28.57 -18.66 -13.26
C VAL A 462 -30.06 -18.94 -13.13
N THR A 463 -30.58 -19.78 -14.03
CA THR A 463 -31.89 -20.41 -13.87
C THR A 463 -31.79 -21.52 -12.83
N ILE A 464 -32.67 -21.46 -11.82
CA ILE A 464 -32.84 -22.46 -10.77
C ILE A 464 -33.39 -23.75 -11.40
N CYS A 465 -32.63 -24.84 -11.38
CA CYS A 465 -33.16 -26.17 -11.70
C CYS A 465 -33.54 -26.92 -10.42
N ALA A 466 -34.78 -27.40 -10.39
CA ALA A 466 -35.40 -28.13 -9.29
C ALA A 466 -34.75 -29.51 -9.06
N ALA A 467 -34.70 -29.90 -7.78
CA ALA A 467 -34.10 -31.12 -7.29
C ALA A 467 -34.84 -32.39 -7.74
N ALA A 468 -34.08 -33.44 -8.04
CA ALA A 468 -34.57 -34.82 -8.02
C ALA A 468 -33.95 -35.54 -6.82
N ASP A 469 -34.83 -36.25 -6.11
CA ASP A 469 -34.62 -36.89 -4.81
C ASP A 469 -33.37 -37.79 -4.73
N THR A 470 -32.53 -37.56 -3.73
CA THR A 470 -31.69 -38.62 -3.17
C THR A 470 -31.75 -38.59 -1.65
N LYS A 471 -32.09 -39.76 -1.10
CA LYS A 471 -32.39 -40.02 0.30
C LYS A 471 -31.30 -39.51 1.27
N VAL A 472 -31.78 -38.82 2.29
CA VAL A 472 -31.06 -38.40 3.51
C VAL A 472 -30.40 -39.61 4.17
N SER A 473 -29.07 -39.57 4.32
CA SER A 473 -28.35 -40.45 5.23
C SER A 473 -27.32 -39.66 6.04
N GLN A 474 -27.57 -39.63 7.35
CA GLN A 474 -26.71 -39.34 8.49
C GLN A 474 -26.00 -37.97 8.56
N LYS A 475 -26.33 -37.24 9.65
CA LYS A 475 -25.70 -36.00 10.10
C LYS A 475 -24.18 -36.16 10.27
N THR A 476 -23.43 -35.90 9.21
CA THR A 476 -22.03 -35.51 9.31
C THR A 476 -21.99 -34.10 9.90
N ASP A 477 -21.37 -33.98 11.08
CA ASP A 477 -21.11 -32.69 11.72
C ASP A 477 -20.21 -31.86 10.80
N VAL A 478 -20.80 -30.92 10.05
CA VAL A 478 -20.11 -30.04 9.09
C VAL A 478 -18.95 -29.30 9.76
N GLY A 479 -19.07 -29.05 11.08
CA GLY A 479 -18.00 -28.50 11.91
C GLY A 479 -16.74 -29.38 11.94
N LYS A 480 -16.87 -30.70 11.97
CA LYS A 480 -15.72 -31.64 12.01
C LYS A 480 -14.98 -31.77 10.68
N VAL A 481 -15.65 -31.57 9.54
CA VAL A 481 -15.03 -31.72 8.20
C VAL A 481 -14.12 -30.54 7.85
N LEU A 482 -14.41 -29.35 8.37
CA LEU A 482 -13.57 -28.14 8.21
C LEU A 482 -12.22 -28.22 8.96
N ILE A 483 -12.15 -29.08 9.98
CA ILE A 483 -11.06 -29.11 10.97
C ILE A 483 -9.84 -29.92 10.50
N SER A 484 -9.97 -30.83 9.54
CA SER A 484 -8.87 -31.74 9.18
C SER A 484 -7.78 -31.06 8.35
N GLY A 485 -7.10 -30.04 8.88
CA GLY A 485 -5.88 -29.49 8.28
C GLY A 485 -5.50 -28.06 8.70
N PHE A 486 -6.37 -27.31 9.38
CA PHE A 486 -5.96 -26.03 9.97
C PHE A 486 -5.22 -26.28 11.28
N LEU A 487 -3.90 -26.13 11.25
CA LEU A 487 -3.06 -26.10 12.44
C LEU A 487 -2.70 -24.63 12.70
N PRO A 488 -3.35 -23.96 13.67
CA PRO A 488 -2.89 -22.66 14.09
C PRO A 488 -1.43 -22.77 14.51
N ARG A 489 -0.58 -21.81 14.13
CA ARG A 489 0.79 -21.79 14.64
C ARG A 489 0.75 -21.85 16.17
N GLY A 490 1.38 -22.87 16.76
CA GLY A 490 1.73 -22.85 18.18
C GLY A 490 2.67 -21.67 18.46
N LYS A 491 2.98 -21.41 19.74
CA LYS A 491 3.99 -20.40 20.12
C LYS A 491 5.36 -20.78 19.55
N GLU A 492 5.62 -20.44 18.28
CA GLU A 492 6.92 -20.63 17.66
C GLU A 492 7.91 -19.67 18.32
N GLN A 493 8.95 -20.22 18.94
CA GLN A 493 10.05 -19.42 19.47
C GLN A 493 10.64 -18.57 18.36
N VAL A 494 10.96 -17.31 18.67
CA VAL A 494 11.62 -16.40 17.72
C VAL A 494 13.01 -16.95 17.41
N ARG A 495 13.13 -17.62 16.27
CA ARG A 495 14.38 -18.15 15.75
C ARG A 495 14.94 -17.18 14.72
N ASN A 496 15.86 -16.34 15.15
CA ASN A 496 16.65 -15.51 14.26
C ASN A 496 18.12 -15.63 14.69
N CYS A 497 19.08 -15.44 13.79
CA CYS A 497 20.50 -15.54 14.16
C CYS A 497 20.96 -14.48 15.20
N THR A 498 20.06 -13.66 15.75
CA THR A 498 20.35 -12.68 16.82
C THR A 498 20.10 -13.23 18.23
N THR A 499 19.48 -14.41 18.38
CA THR A 499 19.33 -15.15 19.65
C THR A 499 20.40 -16.23 19.83
N LEU A 500 21.34 -16.37 18.89
CA LEU A 500 22.47 -17.29 19.02
C LEU A 500 23.38 -16.87 20.18
N PRO A 501 23.92 -17.82 20.97
CA PRO A 501 24.92 -17.53 21.99
C PRO A 501 26.12 -16.78 21.39
N GLN A 502 26.55 -15.69 22.04
CA GLN A 502 27.58 -14.79 21.52
C GLN A 502 28.92 -15.52 21.32
N ASP A 503 29.25 -16.47 22.20
CA ASP A 503 30.40 -17.37 22.11
C ASP A 503 30.40 -18.20 20.82
N LEU A 504 29.23 -18.69 20.40
CA LEU A 504 29.09 -19.44 19.15
C LEU A 504 29.27 -18.51 17.94
N VAL A 505 28.69 -17.31 17.98
CA VAL A 505 28.86 -16.31 16.92
C VAL A 505 30.33 -15.93 16.78
N ASP A 506 31.00 -15.61 17.87
CA ASP A 506 32.41 -15.21 17.89
C ASP A 506 33.32 -16.34 17.39
N LYS A 507 33.04 -17.58 17.81
CA LYS A 507 33.77 -18.78 17.33
C LYS A 507 33.64 -18.94 15.81
N VAL A 508 32.44 -18.78 15.25
CA VAL A 508 32.22 -18.89 13.80
C VAL A 508 32.88 -17.72 13.06
N VAL A 509 32.69 -16.50 13.53
CA VAL A 509 33.29 -15.28 12.93
C VAL A 509 34.82 -15.38 12.92
N LEU A 510 35.45 -15.76 14.03
CA LEU A 510 36.90 -15.93 14.11
C LEU A 510 37.41 -17.03 13.18
N LYS A 511 36.70 -18.16 13.10
CA LYS A 511 37.08 -19.27 12.23
C LYS A 511 36.99 -18.88 10.76
N VAL A 512 35.91 -18.22 10.34
CA VAL A 512 35.75 -17.74 8.97
C VAL A 512 36.79 -16.66 8.63
N ALA A 513 37.04 -15.71 9.53
CA ALA A 513 38.05 -14.68 9.29
C ALA A 513 39.46 -15.27 9.16
N LYS A 514 39.84 -16.25 10.00
CA LYS A 514 41.12 -16.96 9.87
C LYS A 514 41.23 -17.72 8.55
N LEU A 515 40.14 -18.30 8.04
CA LEU A 515 40.14 -18.99 6.75
C LEU A 515 40.38 -18.01 5.60
N LEU A 516 39.72 -16.84 5.63
CA LEU A 516 39.92 -15.80 4.61
C LEU A 516 41.33 -15.18 4.67
N LEU A 517 41.98 -15.19 5.84
CA LEU A 517 43.33 -14.65 6.06
C LEU A 517 44.47 -15.66 5.85
N LYS A 518 44.19 -16.94 5.54
CA LYS A 518 45.25 -17.93 5.29
C LYS A 518 46.02 -17.57 4.01
N GLU A 519 47.33 -17.41 4.15
CA GLU A 519 48.26 -17.19 3.04
C GLU A 519 48.33 -18.43 2.13
N THR A 520 48.03 -18.25 0.85
CA THR A 520 48.42 -19.18 -0.20
C THR A 520 49.94 -19.17 -0.28
N LYS A 521 50.59 -20.27 0.14
CA LYS A 521 52.03 -20.50 0.01
C LYS A 521 52.42 -20.43 -1.48
N GLY A 522 52.75 -19.25 -1.97
CA GLY A 522 53.13 -19.07 -3.36
C GLY A 522 52.82 -17.70 -3.94
N SER A 523 53.22 -16.61 -3.29
CA SER A 523 53.55 -15.39 -4.02
C SER A 523 54.56 -14.57 -3.24
N THR A 524 55.60 -14.20 -3.95
CA THR A 524 56.80 -13.47 -3.58
C THR A 524 56.53 -12.23 -2.73
N LEU A 525 57.43 -12.06 -1.77
CA LEU A 525 57.68 -10.88 -0.96
C LEU A 525 57.82 -9.64 -1.87
N GLU A 526 56.76 -8.85 -2.05
CA GLU A 526 56.87 -7.49 -2.57
C GLU A 526 56.11 -6.51 -1.67
N MET A 527 56.81 -5.44 -1.30
CA MET A 527 56.37 -4.28 -0.54
C MET A 527 55.07 -3.66 -1.09
N SER A 528 53.93 -4.16 -0.63
CA SER A 528 52.65 -3.48 -0.75
C SER A 528 52.28 -2.89 0.62
N ASN A 529 52.17 -1.56 0.71
CA ASN A 529 51.62 -0.83 1.87
C ASN A 529 50.10 -1.09 2.08
N ALA A 530 49.54 -2.17 1.50
CA ALA A 530 48.13 -2.48 1.58
C ALA A 530 47.84 -3.44 2.75
N TRP A 531 46.92 -3.04 3.63
CA TRP A 531 46.36 -3.87 4.69
C TRP A 531 45.76 -5.16 4.09
N ASN A 532 46.08 -6.30 4.71
CA ASN A 532 45.73 -7.63 4.26
C ASN A 532 44.22 -7.86 4.42
N ARG A 533 43.50 -7.84 3.30
CA ARG A 533 42.06 -8.12 3.24
C ARG A 533 41.73 -9.62 3.09
N GLY A 534 42.75 -10.48 2.99
CA GLY A 534 42.58 -11.91 2.72
C GLY A 534 42.05 -12.22 1.31
N GLU A 535 41.77 -13.50 1.08
CA GLU A 535 41.13 -14.00 -0.13
C GLU A 535 39.59 -13.97 -0.03
N SER A 536 38.92 -14.14 -1.18
CA SER A 536 37.47 -14.28 -1.25
C SER A 536 37.07 -15.74 -1.39
N LEU A 537 36.27 -16.28 -0.47
CA LEU A 537 35.82 -17.68 -0.55
C LEU A 537 34.31 -17.76 -0.84
N PRO A 538 33.86 -18.73 -1.65
CA PRO A 538 32.44 -19.03 -1.83
C PRO A 538 31.84 -19.57 -0.52
N LEU A 539 30.56 -19.30 -0.29
CA LEU A 539 29.84 -19.75 0.91
C LEU A 539 29.85 -21.28 1.09
N SER A 540 29.93 -22.04 -0.01
CA SER A 540 30.03 -23.51 0.02
C SER A 540 31.33 -23.98 0.68
N GLU A 541 32.46 -23.40 0.30
CA GLU A 541 33.78 -23.75 0.83
C GLU A 541 33.93 -23.33 2.29
N ILE A 542 33.35 -22.19 2.67
CA ILE A 542 33.30 -21.75 4.08
C ILE A 542 32.45 -22.74 4.91
N ALA A 543 31.35 -23.24 4.35
CA ALA A 543 30.51 -24.22 5.03
C ALA A 543 31.25 -25.55 5.23
N GLU A 544 32.04 -26.03 4.27
CA GLU A 544 32.83 -27.27 4.40
C GLU A 544 33.83 -27.24 5.55
N HIS A 545 34.34 -26.05 5.89
CA HIS A 545 35.27 -25.86 6.99
C HIS A 545 34.59 -25.74 8.37
N LEU A 546 33.25 -25.68 8.43
CA LEU A 546 32.48 -25.66 9.69
C LEU A 546 31.98 -27.06 10.04
N ASP A 547 31.94 -27.37 11.34
CA ASP A 547 31.43 -28.66 11.80
C ASP A 547 29.93 -28.81 11.53
N LYS A 548 29.50 -30.06 11.29
CA LYS A 548 28.12 -30.40 10.90
C LYS A 548 27.10 -29.97 11.97
N ASP A 549 27.48 -30.01 13.25
CA ASP A 549 26.62 -29.57 14.35
C ASP A 549 26.39 -28.06 14.37
N THR A 550 27.44 -27.26 14.13
CA THR A 550 27.33 -25.81 13.97
C THR A 550 26.46 -25.43 12.77
N LEU A 551 26.65 -26.08 11.62
CA LEU A 551 25.81 -25.82 10.44
C LEU A 551 24.34 -26.19 10.66
N LYS A 552 24.07 -27.31 11.35
CA LYS A 552 22.72 -27.74 11.70
C LYS A 552 22.05 -26.75 12.64
N ARG A 553 22.78 -26.24 13.65
CA ARG A 553 22.31 -25.16 14.55
C ARG A 553 22.00 -23.88 13.79
N LEU A 554 22.88 -23.44 12.88
CA LEU A 554 22.66 -22.23 12.07
C LEU A 554 21.47 -22.37 11.10
N LYS A 555 21.23 -23.58 10.58
CA LYS A 555 20.07 -23.88 9.71
C LYS A 555 18.75 -23.90 10.48
N ASN A 556 18.77 -24.39 11.72
CA ASN A 556 17.59 -24.48 12.58
C ASN A 556 17.10 -23.11 13.09
N GLU A 557 17.96 -22.09 13.12
CA GLU A 557 17.66 -20.74 13.62
C GLU A 557 17.19 -19.74 12.52
N TYR A 558 16.67 -20.24 11.38
CA TYR A 558 16.09 -19.47 10.27
C TYR A 558 16.92 -18.27 9.76
N GLY A 559 18.22 -18.47 9.57
CA GLY A 559 19.05 -17.54 8.80
C GLY A 559 20.24 -18.19 8.10
N GLY A 560 20.73 -19.34 8.58
CA GLY A 560 21.89 -20.01 8.00
C GLY A 560 23.18 -19.20 8.09
N LEU A 561 24.27 -19.80 7.60
CA LEU A 561 25.61 -19.21 7.63
C LEU A 561 25.66 -17.85 6.92
N GLN A 562 24.98 -17.71 5.79
CA GLN A 562 24.97 -16.47 5.02
C GLN A 562 24.38 -15.29 5.81
N THR A 563 23.29 -15.51 6.54
CA THR A 563 22.65 -14.44 7.33
C THR A 563 23.50 -14.08 8.54
N LEU A 564 24.14 -15.06 9.19
CA LEU A 564 25.10 -14.80 10.27
C LEU A 564 26.25 -13.89 9.79
N LEU A 565 26.85 -14.20 8.64
CA LEU A 565 27.95 -13.40 8.08
C LEU A 565 27.49 -12.00 7.67
N ARG A 566 26.27 -11.86 7.12
CA ARG A 566 25.67 -10.55 6.81
C ARG A 566 25.37 -9.71 8.05
N ASN A 567 24.95 -10.35 9.15
CA ASN A 567 24.68 -9.66 10.42
C ASN A 567 25.98 -9.19 11.10
N ASN A 568 27.09 -9.88 10.88
CA ASN A 568 28.44 -9.49 11.32
C ASN A 568 29.09 -8.49 10.35
N HIS A 569 28.35 -7.43 10.04
CA HIS A 569 28.69 -6.39 9.06
C HIS A 569 29.98 -5.62 9.42
N GLN A 570 30.42 -5.65 10.66
CA GLN A 570 31.72 -5.08 11.02
C GLN A 570 32.85 -5.79 10.27
N VAL A 571 32.79 -7.11 10.15
CA VAL A 571 33.89 -7.98 9.70
C VAL A 571 33.75 -8.38 8.25
N PHE A 572 32.55 -8.79 7.82
CA PHE A 572 32.36 -9.42 6.52
C PHE A 572 31.51 -8.62 5.55
N GLU A 573 31.80 -8.82 4.26
CA GLU A 573 30.97 -8.40 3.15
C GLU A 573 30.63 -9.59 2.25
N VAL A 574 29.33 -9.79 1.97
CA VAL A 574 28.84 -10.92 1.17
C VAL A 574 28.31 -10.40 -0.17
N LEU A 575 29.08 -10.60 -1.24
CA LEU A 575 28.76 -10.18 -2.61
C LEU A 575 28.76 -11.38 -3.55
N ASN A 576 27.72 -11.53 -4.38
CA ASN A 576 27.61 -12.59 -5.39
C ASN A 576 27.91 -14.02 -4.88
N GLY A 577 27.51 -14.32 -3.63
CA GLY A 577 27.72 -15.64 -3.02
C GLY A 577 29.15 -15.89 -2.48
N LYS A 578 30.04 -14.90 -2.58
CA LYS A 578 31.39 -14.92 -1.99
C LYS A 578 31.45 -14.02 -0.76
N VAL A 579 32.27 -14.42 0.21
CA VAL A 579 32.48 -13.70 1.47
C VAL A 579 33.89 -13.12 1.46
N HIS A 580 33.99 -11.85 1.83
CA HIS A 580 35.23 -11.09 1.90
C HIS A 580 35.35 -10.49 3.30
N ILE A 581 36.59 -10.31 3.78
CA ILE A 581 36.83 -9.41 4.90
C ILE A 581 36.66 -7.98 4.39
N ARG A 582 35.91 -7.18 5.14
CA ARG A 582 35.61 -5.81 4.74
C ARG A 582 36.80 -4.89 4.99
N ASP A 583 37.17 -4.14 3.96
CA ASP A 583 38.07 -2.99 4.08
C ASP A 583 37.27 -1.68 4.22
N TRP A 584 37.33 -1.08 5.42
CA TRP A 584 36.63 0.16 5.70
C TRP A 584 37.26 1.41 5.06
N ARG A 585 38.47 1.32 4.51
CA ARG A 585 39.13 2.41 3.76
C ARG A 585 38.54 2.59 2.36
N GLU A 586 38.04 1.51 1.76
CA GLU A 586 37.44 1.50 0.42
C GLU A 586 35.92 1.72 0.43
N TRP A 587 35.31 1.84 1.62
CA TRP A 587 33.87 1.96 1.77
C TRP A 587 33.33 3.24 1.10
N LYS A 588 32.55 3.07 0.03
CA LYS A 588 31.81 4.15 -0.64
C LYS A 588 30.33 4.03 -0.31
N PRO A 589 29.65 5.10 0.14
CA PRO A 589 28.20 5.07 0.28
C PRO A 589 27.56 4.82 -1.10
N PRO A 590 26.46 4.03 -1.19
CA PRO A 590 25.79 3.76 -2.45
C PRO A 590 25.40 5.06 -3.18
N ARG A 591 25.73 5.17 -4.47
CA ARG A 591 25.40 6.33 -5.32
C ARG A 591 23.87 6.55 -5.35
N LYS A 592 23.44 7.78 -5.04
CA LYS A 592 22.04 8.27 -4.97
C LYS A 592 21.31 8.34 -6.33
N ASN A 593 21.48 7.37 -7.23
CA ASN A 593 20.86 7.43 -8.56
C ASN A 593 19.61 6.55 -8.66
N LYS A 594 18.54 6.89 -7.92
CA LYS A 594 17.12 6.63 -8.27
C LYS A 594 16.22 7.63 -7.52
N PRO A 595 15.49 8.54 -8.19
CA PRO A 595 14.52 9.39 -7.52
C PRO A 595 13.29 8.54 -7.16
N GLY A 596 12.96 8.41 -5.87
CA GLY A 596 11.69 7.82 -5.43
C GLY A 596 11.74 6.69 -4.38
N LYS A 597 12.92 6.32 -3.86
CA LYS A 597 13.00 5.49 -2.64
C LYS A 597 13.98 6.14 -1.67
N GLN A 598 13.45 6.89 -0.68
CA GLN A 598 14.18 7.06 0.56
C GLN A 598 14.16 5.71 1.29
N LEU A 599 14.98 4.75 0.86
CA LEU A 599 15.53 3.84 1.84
C LEU A 599 16.47 4.71 2.67
N LYS A 600 16.04 5.10 3.87
CA LYS A 600 16.96 5.50 4.93
C LYS A 600 17.88 4.30 5.16
N GLN A 601 18.98 4.24 4.41
CA GLN A 601 20.07 3.34 4.68
C GLN A 601 20.52 3.64 6.12
N ARG A 602 20.78 2.58 6.88
CA ARG A 602 21.43 2.63 8.18
C ARG A 602 22.82 3.26 8.03
N LEU A 603 22.89 4.59 7.93
CA LEU A 603 24.02 5.33 8.47
C LEU A 603 24.00 5.08 9.98
N PRO A 604 25.17 4.87 10.64
CA PRO A 604 25.25 4.82 12.09
C PRO A 604 25.10 6.24 12.66
N SER A 605 23.95 6.88 12.42
CA SER A 605 23.59 8.11 13.10
C SER A 605 23.20 7.75 14.55
N LYS A 606 24.10 8.12 15.48
CA LYS A 606 24.01 8.11 16.96
C LYS A 606 24.69 6.98 17.76
N ALA A 607 25.36 5.99 17.15
CA ALA A 607 26.01 4.90 17.89
C ALA A 607 27.53 4.80 17.66
N ILE A 608 28.27 5.89 17.88
CA ILE A 608 29.74 5.92 17.77
C ILE A 608 30.35 5.20 18.98
N LYS A 609 31.27 4.26 18.75
CA LYS A 609 32.08 3.57 19.77
C LYS A 609 31.26 2.83 20.84
N THR A 610 30.06 2.35 20.51
CA THR A 610 29.20 1.56 21.41
C THR A 610 29.57 0.08 21.50
N ARG A 611 30.51 -0.36 20.66
CA ARG A 611 31.04 -1.73 20.58
C ARG A 611 32.53 -1.68 20.29
N LEU A 612 33.26 -2.71 20.73
CA LEU A 612 34.68 -2.87 20.45
C LEU A 612 34.93 -3.11 18.95
N CYS A 613 36.09 -2.67 18.48
CA CYS A 613 36.55 -2.85 17.13
C CYS A 613 37.08 -4.27 16.93
N TRP A 614 36.35 -5.09 16.17
CA TRP A 614 36.75 -6.46 15.89
C TRP A 614 38.13 -6.53 15.22
N PHE A 615 38.44 -5.63 14.29
CA PHE A 615 39.73 -5.62 13.61
C PHE A 615 40.89 -5.26 14.54
N HIS A 616 40.67 -4.36 15.50
CA HIS A 616 41.70 -4.02 16.48
C HIS A 616 42.05 -5.23 17.37
N ILE A 617 41.04 -6.02 17.74
CA ILE A 617 41.21 -7.15 18.66
C ILE A 617 41.71 -8.42 17.95
N HIS A 618 41.25 -8.68 16.73
CA HIS A 618 41.38 -10.00 16.11
C HIS A 618 42.10 -10.03 14.76
N HIS A 619 42.31 -8.89 14.11
CA HIS A 619 43.03 -8.86 12.83
C HIS A 619 44.55 -8.83 13.06
N PRO A 620 45.36 -9.64 12.35
CA PRO A 620 46.81 -9.69 12.56
C PRO A 620 47.54 -8.35 12.38
N GLN A 621 47.00 -7.48 11.52
CA GLN A 621 47.53 -6.14 11.24
C GLN A 621 46.76 -5.02 11.95
N GLY A 622 45.87 -5.36 12.90
CA GLY A 622 45.01 -4.40 13.58
C GLY A 622 43.95 -3.76 12.67
N CYS A 623 43.30 -2.70 13.17
CA CYS A 623 42.29 -1.97 12.41
C CYS A 623 42.93 -1.14 11.28
N PRO A 624 42.37 -1.15 10.06
CA PRO A 624 42.89 -0.35 8.94
C PRO A 624 42.61 1.17 9.09
N LEU A 625 41.84 1.58 10.10
CA LEU A 625 41.52 2.97 10.41
C LEU A 625 42.21 3.40 11.71
N SER A 626 42.53 4.69 11.85
CA SER A 626 42.92 5.26 13.15
C SER A 626 41.75 5.24 14.13
N SER A 627 42.03 5.26 15.44
CA SER A 627 40.98 5.29 16.49
C SER A 627 39.99 6.47 16.33
N GLU A 628 40.46 7.59 15.78
CA GLU A 628 39.63 8.77 15.53
C GLU A 628 38.65 8.58 14.37
N LEU A 629 39.05 7.81 13.35
CA LEU A 629 38.26 7.54 12.15
C LEU A 629 37.40 6.27 12.26
N CYS A 630 37.69 5.41 13.23
CA CYS A 630 36.94 4.18 13.45
C CYS A 630 35.62 4.45 14.20
N CYS A 631 34.52 3.91 13.66
CA CYS A 631 33.20 3.98 14.30
C CYS A 631 33.07 3.05 15.53
N TYR A 632 34.07 2.19 15.79
CA TYR A 632 34.11 1.21 16.87
C TYR A 632 35.29 1.49 17.81
N ALA A 633 35.14 1.14 19.09
CA ALA A 633 36.12 1.45 20.12
C ALA A 633 37.38 0.58 20.00
N HIS A 634 38.58 1.19 20.01
CA HIS A 634 39.87 0.46 19.99
C HIS A 634 40.33 0.04 21.40
N GLY A 635 39.51 0.23 22.42
CA GLY A 635 39.75 -0.22 23.79
C GLY A 635 38.53 0.03 24.66
N SER A 636 38.54 -0.49 25.89
CA SER A 636 37.44 -0.27 26.85
C SER A 636 37.25 1.21 27.21
N GLU A 637 38.33 2.00 27.18
CA GLU A 637 38.34 3.45 27.45
C GLU A 637 37.54 4.26 26.43
N GLU A 638 37.40 3.72 25.21
CA GLU A 638 36.67 4.36 24.12
C GLU A 638 35.20 3.95 24.07
N LEU A 639 34.81 2.93 24.86
CA LEU A 639 33.50 2.31 24.81
C LEU A 639 32.44 3.23 25.42
N LYS A 640 31.46 3.65 24.61
CA LYS A 640 30.34 4.47 25.07
C LYS A 640 29.14 3.60 25.45
N PRO A 641 28.45 3.90 26.56
CA PRO A 641 27.24 3.18 26.94
C PRO A 641 26.17 3.30 25.86
N SER A 642 25.58 2.16 25.49
CA SER A 642 24.45 2.12 24.59
C SER A 642 23.25 2.80 25.24
N LEU A 643 22.59 3.73 24.56
CA LEU A 643 21.37 4.44 25.02
C LEU A 643 20.15 3.52 25.28
N LYS A 644 20.33 2.19 25.35
CA LYS A 644 19.30 1.18 25.58
C LYS A 644 19.29 0.57 26.99
N THR A 645 20.22 0.95 27.88
CA THR A 645 20.36 0.37 29.22
C THR A 645 20.53 1.44 30.30
N VAL A 646 19.52 2.28 30.48
CA VAL A 646 19.32 3.05 31.72
C VAL A 646 17.84 3.03 32.05
N THR A 647 17.41 2.01 32.80
CA THR A 647 16.35 2.08 33.84
C THR A 647 16.22 0.68 34.47
N ASN A 648 16.93 0.46 35.57
CA ASN A 648 16.44 -0.20 36.78
C ASN A 648 17.63 -0.40 37.72
N ASP A 649 17.93 0.66 38.46
CA ASP A 649 18.50 0.56 39.81
C ASP A 649 18.22 1.91 40.49
N LYS A 650 17.04 2.01 41.11
CA LYS A 650 16.87 2.86 42.29
C LYS A 650 16.50 1.93 43.42
N GLY A 651 17.54 1.61 44.20
CA GLY A 651 17.47 0.79 45.38
C GLY A 651 16.52 1.34 46.44
N PHE A 652 16.03 0.40 47.23
CA PHE A 652 15.47 0.59 48.55
C PHE A 652 16.34 1.53 49.38
N GLY A 653 15.67 2.48 50.05
CA GLY A 653 16.24 3.28 51.13
C GLY A 653 15.12 3.57 52.13
N SER A 654 15.25 2.93 53.31
CA SER A 654 14.35 2.91 54.49
C SER A 654 13.02 2.17 54.35
#